data_AF-A0A845MGT0-F1
#
_entry.id   AF-A0A845MGT0-F1
#
_cell.length_a   1.000
_cell.length_b   1.000
_cell.length_c   1.000
_cell.angle_alpha   90.00
_cell.angle_beta   90.00
_cell.angle_gamma   90.00
#
_symmetry.space_group_name_H-M   'P 1'
#
loop_
_entity.id
_entity.type
_entity.pdbx_description
1 polymer ?
#
loop_
_entity_poly.entity_id
_entity_poly.type
_entity_poly.pdbx_seq_one_letter_code
_entity_poly.pdbx_strand_id
1 'polypeptide(L)'
;MRRRTKILIQAALCATALTLPISGAAEEKKTSPSAAQPAFTVFDAPALSRMLSVVFSSLGAGRFEDAEQGMREIIGRYPDQPQNYYLLATILSTRNNIKGSLEALSLAIDKGFGNAGMLQKDPNLKAARADPAFQELAEKIIQKQATAPRGDGHRTAPSPLRDGTALVSLDNTLWVPRFHILLSRFDVDRQEPRSAKVQIGNSPVTEQLNVWFQQGKAAGNSGDLYDNRDRQHSTLWPDDYPQLSFIRYGEEAMRSSIDYGLNDVILYNAVTFGNSSTAITMGPFWRSQARLGLTQPSGIGKLFLQYIRNHLYIYPAVTDYGETHGDVLTANTPYVIISDGKSGSDLPFLNAIASILAAFRPDVKDYLKAQNLIAPTVQMIFRAGQKPVHGAEDYLTYTAHPPVFSSLNIDLFKMIEIAQNLEIPNIPPMVELEVIGESEPRKGIDDFSSFRAETLHDTPGAITRAIRSTAYGKAITISAEKTKMPEGQTLTYHWVVLRGDAEIITISPKNETGSIVEITVPWHDPFYAPERPDIKSSRVEIGAFVHNGHHYSAPAFINFLFPANQRREYNANNQIVLIDHNDPAIQSRYADPQIFVRRNWKDEYRYDIDGNLLGWRRSIGGSSEEFTRDGARISERDAYGRPVVAEIMRYAVAKDSEGLPVMEPQGTNQFLQYGYMDATDRIGSSRPK
;
A
#
# COMPACT_ATOMS: atom_id res chain seq x y z
N MET A 1 -0.97 29.11 11.05
CA MET A 1 -0.45 28.21 10.00
C MET A 1 -1.42 27.08 9.63
N ARG A 2 -1.80 26.16 10.54
CA ARG A 2 -2.67 24.98 10.24
C ARG A 2 -3.98 25.27 9.48
N ARG A 3 -4.63 26.42 9.73
CA ARG A 3 -5.86 26.85 9.03
C ARG A 3 -5.59 27.30 7.58
N ARG A 4 -4.43 27.90 7.30
CA ARG A 4 -3.98 28.25 5.93
C ARG A 4 -3.60 26.99 5.15
N THR A 5 -2.96 26.02 5.80
CA THR A 5 -2.57 24.73 5.20
C THR A 5 -3.79 23.90 4.74
N LYS A 6 -4.88 23.85 5.52
CA LYS A 6 -6.11 23.14 5.14
C LYS A 6 -6.83 23.79 3.93
N ILE A 7 -6.81 25.13 3.84
CA ILE A 7 -7.40 25.89 2.73
C ILE A 7 -6.57 25.71 1.44
N LEU A 8 -5.24 25.68 1.55
CA LEU A 8 -4.30 25.38 0.45
C LEU A 8 -4.56 24.00 -0.16
N ILE A 9 -4.72 22.97 0.69
CA ILE A 9 -4.93 21.59 0.26
C ILE A 9 -6.32 21.43 -0.41
N GLN A 10 -7.39 22.00 0.16
CA GLN A 10 -8.74 21.89 -0.43
C GLN A 10 -8.87 22.61 -1.79
N ALA A 11 -8.25 23.78 -1.96
CA ALA A 11 -8.29 24.51 -3.24
C ALA A 11 -7.42 23.85 -4.32
N ALA A 12 -6.24 23.31 -3.95
CA ALA A 12 -5.39 22.54 -4.86
C ALA A 12 -6.02 21.20 -5.27
N LEU A 13 -6.70 20.51 -4.34
CA LEU A 13 -7.45 19.28 -4.65
C LEU A 13 -8.63 19.53 -5.60
N CYS A 14 -9.34 20.66 -5.45
CA CYS A 14 -10.39 21.06 -6.41
C CYS A 14 -9.81 21.40 -7.80
N ALA A 15 -8.58 21.91 -7.88
CA ALA A 15 -7.87 22.15 -9.14
C ALA A 15 -7.51 20.84 -9.85
N THR A 16 -7.07 19.83 -9.08
CA THR A 16 -6.73 18.50 -9.60
C THR A 16 -7.95 17.62 -9.89
N ALA A 17 -9.13 17.93 -9.33
CA ALA A 17 -10.37 17.22 -9.64
C ALA A 17 -10.93 17.58 -11.03
N LEU A 18 -10.42 18.66 -11.65
CA LEU A 18 -10.75 19.11 -13.01
C LEU A 18 -9.77 18.58 -14.08
N THR A 19 -9.22 17.38 -13.89
CA THR A 19 -8.46 16.69 -14.94
C THR A 19 -9.39 16.32 -16.09
N LEU A 20 -9.46 17.20 -17.10
CA LEU A 20 -9.17 16.98 -18.51
C LEU A 20 -9.76 18.16 -19.31
N PRO A 21 -8.94 18.81 -20.14
CA PRO A 21 -9.25 18.81 -21.56
C PRO A 21 -8.25 17.88 -22.25
N ILE A 22 -8.80 16.97 -23.04
CA ILE A 22 -8.06 16.16 -24.00
C ILE A 22 -7.63 17.14 -25.09
N SER A 23 -6.32 17.32 -25.28
CA SER A 23 -5.84 18.05 -26.44
C SER A 23 -6.18 17.24 -27.68
N GLY A 24 -7.04 17.78 -28.53
CA GLY A 24 -7.18 17.33 -29.91
C GLY A 24 -5.84 17.46 -30.63
N ALA A 25 -5.49 16.44 -31.40
CA ALA A 25 -4.45 16.57 -32.40
C ALA A 25 -4.97 17.51 -33.49
N ALA A 26 -4.44 18.73 -33.57
CA ALA A 26 -4.55 19.50 -34.79
C ALA A 26 -3.66 18.81 -35.85
N GLU A 27 -4.21 18.57 -37.05
CA GLU A 27 -3.44 18.16 -38.22
C GLU A 27 -2.33 19.19 -38.49
N GLU A 28 -1.09 18.88 -38.11
CA GLU A 28 0.07 19.66 -38.51
C GLU A 28 0.63 19.16 -39.84
N LYS A 29 0.62 20.06 -40.81
CA LYS A 29 1.38 19.96 -42.06
C LYS A 29 2.83 19.62 -41.75
N LYS A 30 3.33 18.56 -42.39
CA LYS A 30 4.73 18.11 -42.40
C LYS A 30 5.73 19.27 -42.49
N THR A 31 6.43 19.51 -41.39
CA THR A 31 7.78 20.10 -41.37
C THR A 31 8.69 19.26 -40.47
N SER A 32 9.95 19.10 -40.88
CA SER A 32 10.94 18.14 -40.39
C SER A 32 11.29 18.26 -38.88
N PRO A 33 11.81 17.19 -38.25
CA PRO A 33 11.75 17.01 -36.80
C PRO A 33 12.89 17.74 -36.07
N SER A 34 12.55 18.80 -35.35
CA SER A 34 13.17 19.02 -34.03
C SER A 34 12.60 17.94 -33.11
N ALA A 35 13.43 17.25 -32.33
CA ALA A 35 12.97 16.25 -31.37
C ALA A 35 12.19 16.94 -30.23
N ALA A 36 10.96 17.37 -30.54
CA ALA A 36 10.01 17.86 -29.57
C ALA A 36 9.77 16.74 -28.55
N GLN A 37 9.81 17.08 -27.27
CA GLN A 37 9.40 16.13 -26.23
C GLN A 37 7.98 15.65 -26.55
N PRO A 38 7.72 14.35 -26.48
CA PRO A 38 6.41 13.84 -26.84
C PRO A 38 5.33 14.44 -25.94
N ALA A 39 4.18 14.74 -26.54
CA ALA A 39 3.04 15.31 -25.82
C ALA A 39 2.61 14.40 -24.64
N PHE A 40 2.17 15.05 -23.55
CA PHE A 40 1.59 14.39 -22.38
C PHE A 40 0.39 13.54 -22.79
N THR A 41 0.33 12.32 -22.27
CA THR A 41 -0.75 11.36 -22.52
C THR A 41 -1.43 10.94 -21.23
N VAL A 42 -2.54 10.21 -21.33
CA VAL A 42 -3.22 9.62 -20.16
C VAL A 42 -2.26 8.73 -19.35
N PHE A 43 -1.30 8.06 -20.00
CA PHE A 43 -0.33 7.19 -19.36
C PHE A 43 0.72 7.93 -18.52
N ASP A 44 0.86 9.25 -18.69
CA ASP A 44 1.72 10.09 -17.85
C ASP A 44 1.05 10.49 -16.53
N ALA A 45 -0.29 10.36 -16.43
CA ALA A 45 -1.06 10.77 -15.26
C ALA A 45 -0.63 10.11 -13.93
N PRO A 46 -0.33 8.79 -13.86
CA PRO A 46 0.16 8.18 -12.63
C PRO A 46 1.48 8.78 -12.14
N ALA A 47 2.43 9.02 -13.06
CA ALA A 47 3.72 9.62 -12.72
C ALA A 47 3.55 11.06 -12.21
N LEU A 48 2.76 11.87 -12.91
CA LEU A 48 2.41 13.22 -12.48
C LEU A 48 1.73 13.22 -11.11
N SER A 49 0.78 12.32 -10.87
CA SER A 49 0.07 12.20 -9.60
C SER A 49 1.01 11.87 -8.43
N ARG A 50 2.02 11.02 -8.65
CA ARG A 50 3.03 10.71 -7.63
C ARG A 50 3.90 11.93 -7.31
N MET A 51 4.35 12.66 -8.32
CA MET A 51 5.12 13.90 -8.13
C MET A 51 4.30 14.95 -7.37
N LEU A 52 3.04 15.15 -7.75
CA LEU A 52 2.13 16.08 -7.06
C LEU A 52 1.88 15.68 -5.59
N SER A 53 1.81 14.38 -5.28
CA SER A 53 1.66 13.91 -3.90
C SER A 53 2.83 14.32 -3.01
N VAL A 54 4.05 14.34 -3.55
CA VAL A 54 5.24 14.83 -2.83
C VAL A 54 5.13 16.34 -2.59
N VAL A 55 4.71 17.11 -3.59
CA VAL A 55 4.47 18.56 -3.46
C VAL A 55 3.43 18.84 -2.38
N PHE A 56 2.28 18.15 -2.40
CA PHE A 56 1.22 18.34 -1.42
C PHE A 56 1.64 17.92 0.00
N SER A 57 2.46 16.88 0.13
CA SER A 57 3.06 16.50 1.41
C SER A 57 3.96 17.61 1.97
N SER A 58 4.80 18.22 1.13
CA SER A 58 5.64 19.37 1.52
C SER A 58 4.81 20.59 1.92
N LEU A 59 3.74 20.91 1.19
CA LEU A 59 2.79 21.97 1.57
C LEU A 59 2.11 21.68 2.90
N GLY A 60 1.65 20.44 3.11
CA GLY A 60 1.05 19.99 4.37
C GLY A 60 1.99 20.15 5.57
N ALA A 61 3.29 19.96 5.35
CA ALA A 61 4.34 20.15 6.34
C ALA A 61 4.82 21.60 6.48
N GLY A 62 4.29 22.55 5.69
CA GLY A 62 4.72 23.95 5.69
C GLY A 62 6.07 24.21 5.02
N ARG A 63 6.62 23.24 4.28
CA ARG A 63 7.86 23.37 3.50
C ARG A 63 7.53 23.93 2.11
N PHE A 64 7.27 25.24 2.06
CA PHE A 64 6.83 25.91 0.84
C PHE A 64 7.92 26.01 -0.23
N GLU A 65 9.19 26.06 0.15
CA GLU A 65 10.33 26.05 -0.78
C GLU A 65 10.46 24.71 -1.50
N ASP A 66 10.42 23.60 -0.77
CA ASP A 66 10.40 22.25 -1.34
C ASP A 66 9.21 22.06 -2.29
N ALA A 67 8.04 22.59 -1.92
CA ALA A 67 6.85 22.50 -2.75
C ALA A 67 6.97 23.30 -4.06
N GLU A 68 7.56 24.50 -4.00
CA GLU A 68 7.86 25.29 -5.19
C GLU A 68 8.87 24.58 -6.10
N GLN A 69 9.96 24.08 -5.52
CA GLN A 69 10.99 23.34 -6.25
C GLN A 69 10.40 22.10 -6.94
N GLY A 70 9.59 21.32 -6.20
CA GLY A 70 8.90 20.15 -6.76
C GLY A 70 7.94 20.53 -7.90
N MET A 71 7.24 21.65 -7.82
CA MET A 71 6.42 22.14 -8.93
C MET A 71 7.24 22.57 -10.15
N ARG A 72 8.41 23.19 -9.94
CA ARG A 72 9.32 23.55 -11.04
C ARG A 72 9.87 22.30 -11.74
N GLU A 73 10.17 21.25 -11.00
CA GLU A 73 10.56 19.95 -11.57
C GLU A 73 9.42 19.31 -12.38
N ILE A 74 8.18 19.36 -11.87
CA ILE A 74 6.99 18.92 -12.60
C ILE A 74 6.83 19.69 -13.90
N ILE A 75 6.97 21.02 -13.88
CA ILE A 75 6.88 21.87 -15.08
C ILE A 75 8.01 21.55 -16.06
N GLY A 76 9.22 21.31 -15.58
CA GLY A 76 10.34 20.90 -16.43
C GLY A 76 10.10 19.58 -17.16
N ARG A 77 9.34 18.66 -16.56
CA ARG A 77 8.97 17.38 -17.17
C ARG A 77 7.71 17.45 -18.03
N TYR A 78 6.76 18.30 -17.66
CA TYR A 78 5.45 18.44 -18.31
C TYR A 78 5.14 19.92 -18.61
N PRO A 79 5.90 20.56 -19.53
CA PRO A 79 5.85 22.01 -19.77
C PRO A 79 4.60 22.48 -20.51
N ASP A 80 3.81 21.58 -21.09
CA ASP A 80 2.61 21.92 -21.85
C ASP A 80 1.32 21.78 -21.03
N GLN A 81 1.43 21.50 -19.73
CA GLN A 81 0.27 21.33 -18.85
C GLN A 81 -0.08 22.65 -18.13
N PRO A 82 -1.12 23.38 -18.55
CA PRO A 82 -1.48 24.68 -17.98
C PRO A 82 -1.75 24.64 -16.46
N GLN A 83 -2.26 23.52 -15.96
CA GLN A 83 -2.58 23.34 -14.54
C GLN A 83 -1.32 23.35 -13.66
N ASN A 84 -0.16 22.93 -14.18
CA ASN A 84 1.09 22.92 -13.43
C ASN A 84 1.55 24.35 -13.10
N TYR A 85 1.45 25.26 -14.08
CA TYR A 85 1.75 26.68 -13.90
C TYR A 85 0.75 27.38 -12.97
N TYR A 86 -0.54 27.03 -13.09
CA TYR A 86 -1.56 27.51 -12.16
C TYR A 86 -1.23 27.11 -10.72
N LEU A 87 -0.90 25.84 -10.47
CA LEU A 87 -0.56 25.36 -9.13
C LEU A 87 0.70 26.05 -8.59
N LEU A 88 1.74 26.21 -9.42
CA LEU A 88 2.92 26.99 -9.06
C LEU A 88 2.56 28.43 -8.66
N ALA A 89 1.67 29.09 -9.42
CA ALA A 89 1.21 30.44 -9.08
C ALA A 89 0.53 30.49 -7.70
N THR A 90 -0.32 29.51 -7.37
CA THR A 90 -0.94 29.47 -6.04
C THR A 90 0.10 29.36 -4.92
N ILE A 91 1.14 28.52 -5.10
CA ILE A 91 2.22 28.37 -4.12
C ILE A 91 2.97 29.70 -3.96
N LEU A 92 3.39 30.33 -5.06
CA LEU A 92 4.10 31.61 -5.07
C LEU A 92 3.29 32.73 -4.42
N SER A 93 1.98 32.81 -4.71
CA SER A 93 1.08 33.81 -4.10
C SER A 93 0.99 33.63 -2.58
N THR A 94 0.89 32.39 -2.08
CA THR A 94 0.87 32.14 -0.62
C THR A 94 2.18 32.47 0.08
N ARG A 95 3.31 32.48 -0.65
CA ARG A 95 4.61 32.96 -0.19
C ARG A 95 4.80 34.47 -0.32
N ASN A 96 3.76 35.20 -0.76
CA ASN A 96 3.82 36.64 -1.05
C ASN A 96 4.79 37.01 -2.19
N ASN A 97 5.17 36.05 -3.04
CA ASN A 97 5.90 36.32 -4.29
C ASN A 97 4.91 36.65 -5.41
N ILE A 98 4.41 37.89 -5.38
CA ILE A 98 3.33 38.34 -6.27
C ILE A 98 3.77 38.37 -7.73
N LYS A 99 4.97 38.91 -8.01
CA LYS A 99 5.53 38.95 -9.36
C LYS A 99 5.64 37.56 -9.98
N GLY A 100 6.26 36.61 -9.27
CA GLY A 100 6.39 35.23 -9.75
C GLY A 100 5.03 34.54 -9.91
N SER A 101 4.08 34.82 -9.02
CA SER A 101 2.71 34.30 -9.15
C SER A 101 2.03 34.79 -10.43
N LEU A 102 2.15 36.07 -10.78
CA LEU A 102 1.54 36.64 -11.99
C LEU A 102 2.21 36.11 -13.27
N GLU A 103 3.54 35.97 -13.27
CA GLU A 103 4.29 35.35 -14.36
C GLU A 103 3.83 33.91 -14.61
N ALA A 104 3.70 33.10 -13.55
CA ALA A 104 3.21 31.73 -13.64
C ALA A 104 1.74 31.68 -14.11
N LEU A 105 0.88 32.60 -13.68
CA LEU A 105 -0.49 32.69 -14.19
C LEU A 105 -0.53 33.05 -15.68
N SER A 106 0.29 33.99 -16.13
CA SER A 106 0.37 34.31 -17.56
C SER A 106 0.78 33.08 -18.37
N LEU A 107 1.79 32.33 -17.92
CA LEU A 107 2.21 31.09 -18.57
C LEU A 107 1.10 30.04 -18.56
N ALA A 108 0.35 29.89 -17.46
CA ALA A 108 -0.80 28.99 -17.40
C ALA A 108 -1.83 29.35 -18.50
N ILE A 109 -2.15 30.65 -18.64
CA ILE A 109 -3.09 31.16 -19.66
C ILE A 109 -2.52 31.00 -21.07
N ASP A 110 -1.22 31.13 -21.24
CA ASP A 110 -0.52 30.90 -22.50
C ASP A 110 -0.54 29.44 -22.94
N LYS A 111 -0.50 28.52 -21.97
CA LYS A 111 -0.67 27.08 -22.18
C LYS A 111 -2.13 26.61 -22.18
N GLY A 112 -3.10 27.53 -22.18
CA GLY A 112 -4.52 27.19 -22.35
C GLY A 112 -5.34 27.05 -21.06
N PHE A 113 -4.83 27.53 -19.91
CA PHE A 113 -5.65 27.62 -18.70
C PHE A 113 -6.82 28.59 -18.92
N GLY A 114 -8.04 28.08 -18.83
CA GLY A 114 -9.25 28.83 -19.15
C GLY A 114 -10.30 28.85 -18.05
N ASN A 115 -9.99 28.63 -16.77
CA ASN A 115 -11.01 28.67 -15.72
C ASN A 115 -11.02 30.03 -14.99
N ALA A 116 -11.69 31.03 -15.58
CA ALA A 116 -11.80 32.37 -15.02
C ALA A 116 -12.47 32.39 -13.63
N GLY A 117 -13.48 31.53 -13.42
CA GLY A 117 -14.17 31.42 -12.13
C GLY A 117 -13.24 30.94 -11.02
N MET A 118 -12.32 30.03 -11.33
CA MET A 118 -11.33 29.54 -10.38
C MET A 118 -10.31 30.62 -9.99
N LEU A 119 -9.81 31.40 -10.95
CA LEU A 119 -8.90 32.52 -10.65
C LEU A 119 -9.50 33.56 -9.72
N GLN A 120 -10.79 33.86 -9.87
CA GLN A 120 -11.46 34.86 -9.05
C GLN A 120 -11.78 34.34 -7.64
N LYS A 121 -12.03 33.04 -7.48
CA LYS A 121 -12.49 32.44 -6.21
C LYS A 121 -11.39 31.77 -5.39
N ASP A 122 -10.26 31.38 -5.99
CA ASP A 122 -9.22 30.63 -5.26
C ASP A 122 -8.64 31.49 -4.13
N PRO A 123 -8.82 31.12 -2.85
CA PRO A 123 -8.30 31.90 -1.73
C PRO A 123 -6.77 32.05 -1.73
N ASN A 124 -6.04 31.12 -2.36
CA ASN A 124 -4.57 31.14 -2.43
C ASN A 124 -4.06 32.29 -3.28
N LEU A 125 -4.83 32.70 -4.30
CA LEU A 125 -4.48 33.81 -5.18
C LEU A 125 -4.92 35.19 -4.63
N LYS A 126 -5.42 35.27 -3.39
CA LYS A 126 -5.92 36.52 -2.81
C LYS A 126 -4.87 37.64 -2.85
N ALA A 127 -3.62 37.32 -2.57
CA ALA A 127 -2.54 38.32 -2.59
C ALA A 127 -2.21 38.77 -4.02
N ALA A 128 -2.19 37.85 -4.98
CA ALA A 128 -2.00 38.18 -6.40
C ALA A 128 -3.15 38.99 -6.99
N ARG A 129 -4.40 38.70 -6.60
CA ARG A 129 -5.60 39.43 -7.04
C ARG A 129 -5.64 40.91 -6.65
N ALA A 130 -4.90 41.30 -5.61
CA ALA A 130 -4.82 42.69 -5.19
C ALA A 130 -3.90 43.54 -6.10
N ASP A 131 -3.10 42.90 -6.94
CA ASP A 131 -2.21 43.56 -7.89
C ASP A 131 -2.98 43.95 -9.18
N PRO A 132 -2.84 45.20 -9.68
CA PRO A 132 -3.50 45.64 -10.90
C PRO A 132 -3.24 44.74 -12.12
N ALA A 133 -2.02 44.18 -12.25
CA ALA A 133 -1.65 43.31 -13.37
C ALA A 133 -2.45 41.99 -13.39
N PHE A 134 -3.11 41.62 -12.30
CA PHE A 134 -4.02 40.48 -12.29
C PHE A 134 -5.26 40.69 -13.18
N GLN A 135 -5.75 41.93 -13.28
CA GLN A 135 -6.93 42.24 -14.10
C GLN A 135 -6.63 42.01 -15.59
N GLU A 136 -5.43 42.36 -16.04
CA GLU A 136 -4.96 42.11 -17.41
C GLU A 136 -4.96 40.60 -17.74
N LEU A 137 -4.57 39.75 -16.79
CA LEU A 137 -4.62 38.29 -16.95
C LEU A 137 -6.05 37.75 -16.99
N ALA A 138 -6.96 38.32 -16.20
CA ALA A 138 -8.37 37.95 -16.24
C ALA A 138 -9.02 38.31 -17.59
N GLU A 139 -8.70 39.48 -18.14
CA GLU A 139 -9.13 39.90 -19.48
C GLU A 139 -8.53 39.01 -20.58
N LYS A 140 -7.25 38.65 -20.48
CA LYS A 140 -6.56 37.74 -21.41
C LYS A 140 -7.26 36.37 -21.50
N ILE A 141 -7.80 35.85 -20.42
CA ILE A 141 -8.60 34.61 -20.43
C ILE A 141 -9.92 34.79 -21.16
N ILE A 142 -10.65 35.87 -20.87
CA ILE A 142 -11.95 36.14 -21.52
C ILE A 142 -11.77 36.23 -23.04
N GLN A 143 -10.71 36.90 -23.50
CA GLN A 143 -10.38 37.01 -24.92
C GLN A 143 -10.01 35.66 -25.57
N LYS A 144 -9.23 34.82 -24.88
CA LYS A 144 -8.88 33.47 -25.38
C LYS A 144 -10.05 32.49 -25.34
N GLN A 145 -10.94 32.57 -24.34
CA GLN A 145 -12.15 31.75 -24.28
C GLN A 145 -13.13 32.08 -25.41
N ALA A 146 -13.21 33.35 -25.82
CA ALA A 146 -14.06 33.77 -26.94
C ALA A 146 -13.59 33.24 -28.30
N THR A 147 -12.31 32.83 -28.41
CA THR A 147 -11.69 32.38 -29.67
C THR A 147 -11.35 30.88 -29.70
N ALA A 148 -11.54 30.15 -28.59
CA ALA A 148 -11.20 28.74 -28.49
C ALA A 148 -12.29 27.83 -29.11
N PRO A 149 -11.94 26.90 -30.02
CA PRO A 149 -12.88 25.88 -30.49
C PRO A 149 -13.32 24.97 -29.33
N ARG A 150 -14.61 24.63 -29.30
CA ARG A 150 -15.16 23.69 -28.30
C ARG A 150 -14.67 22.28 -28.62
N GLY A 151 -13.74 21.77 -27.80
CA GLY A 151 -13.26 20.41 -27.90
C GLY A 151 -14.39 19.40 -27.71
N ASP A 152 -14.57 18.57 -28.72
CA ASP A 152 -15.29 17.32 -28.71
C ASP A 152 -14.58 16.34 -27.75
N GLY A 153 -15.18 16.14 -26.58
CA GLY A 153 -14.64 15.23 -25.58
C GLY A 153 -14.52 13.82 -26.16
N HIS A 154 -13.30 13.36 -26.42
CA HIS A 154 -13.04 12.00 -26.86
C HIS A 154 -13.55 11.04 -25.78
N ARG A 155 -14.67 10.38 -26.06
CA ARG A 155 -15.16 9.29 -25.21
C ARG A 155 -14.32 8.07 -25.52
N THR A 156 -13.56 7.58 -24.54
CA THR A 156 -12.91 6.28 -24.65
C THR A 156 -13.99 5.20 -24.75
N ALA A 157 -13.78 4.19 -25.59
CA ALA A 157 -14.66 3.05 -25.75
C ALA A 157 -13.88 1.76 -25.48
N PRO A 158 -14.54 0.65 -25.08
CA PRO A 158 -13.88 -0.65 -25.01
C PRO A 158 -13.27 -1.02 -26.37
N SER A 159 -12.01 -1.49 -26.38
CA SER A 159 -11.33 -1.95 -27.59
C SER A 159 -11.63 -3.43 -27.87
N PRO A 160 -11.86 -3.85 -29.12
CA PRO A 160 -12.04 -5.25 -29.44
C PRO A 160 -10.75 -6.05 -29.21
N LEU A 161 -10.91 -7.31 -28.81
CA LEU A 161 -9.81 -8.28 -28.78
C LEU A 161 -9.45 -8.69 -30.21
N ARG A 162 -8.16 -8.77 -30.53
CA ARG A 162 -7.67 -9.19 -31.86
C ARG A 162 -6.68 -10.33 -31.68
N ASP A 163 -6.95 -11.49 -32.26
CA ASP A 163 -6.07 -12.67 -32.21
C ASP A 163 -5.60 -13.02 -30.79
N GLY A 164 -6.54 -13.04 -29.83
CA GLY A 164 -6.23 -13.29 -28.42
C GLY A 164 -5.44 -12.17 -27.73
N THR A 165 -5.34 -10.98 -28.33
CA THR A 165 -4.61 -9.83 -27.78
C THR A 165 -5.56 -8.73 -27.31
N ALA A 166 -5.35 -8.25 -26.09
CA ALA A 166 -5.99 -7.09 -25.49
C ALA A 166 -4.99 -5.90 -25.48
N LEU A 167 -5.05 -5.04 -26.51
CA LEU A 167 -4.11 -3.93 -26.65
C LEU A 167 -4.52 -2.70 -25.83
N VAL A 168 -3.71 -2.33 -24.84
CA VAL A 168 -3.81 -1.07 -24.09
C VAL A 168 -3.32 0.08 -24.98
N SER A 169 -4.20 1.01 -25.32
CA SER A 169 -3.91 2.19 -26.14
C SER A 169 -4.56 3.46 -25.56
N LEU A 170 -4.31 4.61 -26.21
CA LEU A 170 -4.95 5.88 -25.84
C LEU A 170 -6.48 5.84 -26.01
N ASP A 171 -6.98 5.06 -26.97
CA ASP A 171 -8.40 5.05 -27.36
C ASP A 171 -9.29 4.34 -26.32
N ASN A 172 -8.73 3.39 -25.58
CA ASN A 172 -9.46 2.57 -24.61
C ASN A 172 -9.06 2.78 -23.16
N THR A 173 -8.12 3.68 -22.89
CA THR A 173 -7.60 3.93 -21.55
C THR A 173 -7.99 5.29 -21.03
N LEU A 174 -8.54 5.34 -19.82
CA LEU A 174 -8.87 6.57 -19.13
C LEU A 174 -8.19 6.64 -17.76
N TRP A 175 -7.92 7.86 -17.31
CA TRP A 175 -7.48 8.14 -15.94
C TRP A 175 -8.70 8.21 -15.01
N VAL A 176 -8.63 7.54 -13.86
CA VAL A 176 -9.64 7.61 -12.79
C VAL A 176 -9.04 8.37 -11.60
N PRO A 177 -9.24 9.70 -11.52
CA PRO A 177 -8.55 10.55 -10.54
C PRO A 177 -8.78 10.13 -9.10
N ARG A 178 -10.01 9.71 -8.77
CA ARG A 178 -10.42 9.33 -7.41
C ARG A 178 -9.55 8.20 -6.82
N PHE A 179 -9.09 7.27 -7.66
CA PHE A 179 -8.30 6.12 -7.24
C PHE A 179 -6.84 6.22 -7.68
N HIS A 180 -6.48 7.32 -8.36
CA HIS A 180 -5.16 7.50 -8.95
C HIS A 180 -4.72 6.30 -9.81
N ILE A 181 -5.63 5.78 -10.64
CA ILE A 181 -5.42 4.58 -11.43
C ILE A 181 -5.92 4.76 -12.87
N LEU A 182 -5.30 4.07 -13.81
CA LEU A 182 -5.77 3.92 -15.18
C LEU A 182 -6.84 2.82 -15.23
N LEU A 183 -7.81 2.98 -16.13
CA LEU A 183 -8.78 1.95 -16.48
C LEU A 183 -8.73 1.76 -18.00
N SER A 184 -8.25 0.59 -18.43
CA SER A 184 -8.32 0.17 -19.83
C SER A 184 -9.51 -0.76 -20.03
N ARG A 185 -10.24 -0.56 -21.12
CA ARG A 185 -11.47 -1.31 -21.40
C ARG A 185 -11.37 -2.13 -22.67
N PHE A 186 -11.88 -3.35 -22.60
CA PHE A 186 -11.91 -4.30 -23.68
C PHE A 186 -13.31 -4.87 -23.89
N ASP A 187 -13.64 -5.20 -25.12
CA ASP A 187 -14.81 -6.01 -25.45
C ASP A 187 -14.46 -7.50 -25.26
N VAL A 188 -14.82 -8.05 -24.09
CA VAL A 188 -14.41 -9.38 -23.64
C VAL A 188 -15.52 -10.43 -23.77
N ASP A 189 -16.66 -10.07 -24.36
CA ASP A 189 -17.80 -10.97 -24.56
C ASP A 189 -17.54 -11.90 -25.76
N ARG A 190 -16.60 -12.83 -25.56
CA ARG A 190 -16.25 -13.89 -26.51
C ARG A 190 -16.89 -15.20 -26.07
N GLN A 191 -17.68 -15.81 -26.95
CA GLN A 191 -18.13 -17.19 -26.78
C GLN A 191 -17.31 -18.10 -27.69
N GLU A 192 -16.61 -19.05 -27.07
CA GLU A 192 -15.86 -20.06 -27.80
C GLU A 192 -16.76 -21.27 -28.12
N PRO A 193 -16.61 -21.92 -29.28
CA PRO A 193 -17.32 -23.15 -29.55
C PRO A 193 -16.86 -24.22 -28.56
N ARG A 194 -17.76 -25.13 -28.14
CA ARG A 194 -17.43 -26.21 -27.19
C ARG A 194 -16.32 -27.15 -27.68
N SER A 195 -16.03 -27.17 -28.98
CA SER A 195 -14.88 -27.91 -29.55
C SER A 195 -13.53 -27.23 -29.34
N ALA A 196 -13.49 -25.95 -28.96
CA ALA A 196 -12.26 -25.23 -28.68
C ALA A 196 -11.54 -25.84 -27.47
N LYS A 197 -10.21 -25.88 -27.55
CA LYS A 197 -9.37 -26.27 -26.40
C LYS A 197 -9.31 -25.10 -25.43
N VAL A 198 -9.35 -25.40 -24.13
CA VAL A 198 -9.11 -24.44 -23.05
C VAL A 198 -7.61 -24.27 -22.85
N GLN A 199 -6.90 -25.39 -22.77
CA GLN A 199 -5.46 -25.50 -22.63
C GLN A 199 -4.91 -26.57 -23.57
N ILE A 200 -3.65 -26.41 -23.98
CA ILE A 200 -2.92 -27.37 -24.82
C ILE A 200 -1.74 -27.91 -24.02
N GLY A 201 -1.56 -29.23 -24.05
CA GLY A 201 -0.53 -29.94 -23.27
C GLY A 201 -0.95 -31.38 -22.94
N ASN A 202 -0.02 -32.15 -22.40
CA ASN A 202 -0.20 -33.58 -22.12
C ASN A 202 -0.48 -33.88 -20.64
N SER A 203 -0.98 -32.90 -19.87
CA SER A 203 -1.27 -33.12 -18.45
C SER A 203 -2.69 -33.66 -18.26
N PRO A 204 -2.93 -34.55 -17.27
CA PRO A 204 -4.29 -35.03 -16.95
C PRO A 204 -5.27 -33.89 -16.63
N VAL A 205 -4.78 -32.81 -16.00
CA VAL A 205 -5.56 -31.60 -15.71
C VAL A 205 -6.01 -30.91 -17.00
N THR A 206 -5.10 -30.76 -17.97
CA THR A 206 -5.40 -30.19 -19.29
C THR A 206 -6.43 -31.01 -20.03
N GLU A 207 -6.30 -32.34 -20.03
CA GLU A 207 -7.29 -33.24 -20.63
C GLU A 207 -8.67 -33.10 -19.96
N GLN A 208 -8.70 -33.10 -18.62
CA GLN A 208 -9.93 -33.00 -17.85
C GLN A 208 -10.67 -31.67 -18.06
N LEU A 209 -9.95 -30.55 -18.08
CA LEU A 209 -10.51 -29.21 -18.35
C LEU A 209 -11.12 -29.14 -19.75
N ASN A 210 -10.41 -29.66 -20.76
CA ASN A 210 -10.89 -29.71 -22.13
C ASN A 210 -12.18 -30.55 -22.25
N VAL A 211 -12.24 -31.71 -21.56
CA VAL A 211 -13.43 -32.56 -21.52
C VAL A 211 -14.60 -31.85 -20.85
N TRP A 212 -14.40 -31.22 -19.69
CA TRP A 212 -15.46 -30.49 -19.00
C TRP A 212 -15.99 -29.31 -19.82
N PHE A 213 -15.11 -28.57 -20.48
CA PHE A 213 -15.50 -27.48 -21.36
C PHE A 213 -16.32 -27.98 -22.56
N GLN A 214 -15.87 -29.06 -23.21
CA GLN A 214 -16.60 -29.68 -24.32
C GLN A 214 -17.99 -30.15 -23.91
N GLN A 215 -18.14 -30.64 -22.68
CA GLN A 215 -19.43 -31.03 -22.10
C GLN A 215 -20.29 -29.83 -21.66
N GLY A 216 -19.76 -28.61 -21.68
CA GLY A 216 -20.42 -27.40 -21.17
C GLY A 216 -20.49 -27.33 -19.64
N LYS A 217 -19.66 -28.10 -18.93
CA LYS A 217 -19.57 -28.13 -17.46
C LYS A 217 -18.60 -27.11 -16.91
N ALA A 218 -17.57 -26.74 -17.67
CA ALA A 218 -16.57 -25.75 -17.27
C ALA A 218 -16.73 -24.48 -18.12
N ALA A 219 -16.46 -23.32 -17.52
CA ALA A 219 -16.54 -22.02 -18.18
C ALA A 219 -15.41 -21.78 -19.18
N GLY A 220 -14.26 -22.43 -18.99
CA GLY A 220 -13.05 -22.13 -19.75
C GLY A 220 -12.48 -20.76 -19.42
N ASN A 221 -11.53 -20.30 -20.24
CA ASN A 221 -10.81 -19.04 -20.02
C ASN A 221 -11.27 -17.89 -20.93
N SER A 222 -12.33 -18.11 -21.72
CA SER A 222 -12.86 -17.04 -22.58
C SER A 222 -13.29 -15.83 -21.75
N GLY A 223 -12.79 -14.65 -22.12
CA GLY A 223 -13.03 -13.39 -21.42
C GLY A 223 -12.13 -13.12 -20.20
N ASP A 224 -11.24 -14.05 -19.83
CA ASP A 224 -10.20 -13.80 -18.84
C ASP A 224 -8.99 -13.10 -19.50
N LEU A 225 -8.39 -12.17 -18.78
CA LEU A 225 -7.18 -11.45 -19.20
C LEU A 225 -5.94 -11.95 -18.45
N TYR A 226 -4.84 -12.08 -19.18
CA TYR A 226 -3.52 -12.32 -18.62
C TYR A 226 -2.64 -11.08 -18.82
N ASP A 227 -2.19 -10.48 -17.71
CA ASP A 227 -1.33 -9.29 -17.68
C ASP A 227 0.11 -9.63 -17.26
N ASN A 228 1.03 -9.60 -18.22
CA ASN A 228 2.45 -9.70 -17.93
C ASN A 228 3.10 -8.31 -17.85
N ARG A 229 3.72 -8.01 -16.71
CA ARG A 229 4.37 -6.72 -16.43
C ARG A 229 5.88 -6.82 -16.25
N ASP A 230 6.49 -7.74 -16.97
CA ASP A 230 7.95 -7.87 -17.04
C ASP A 230 8.48 -7.99 -18.47
N ARG A 231 7.69 -7.54 -19.45
CA ARG A 231 8.00 -7.56 -20.88
C ARG A 231 8.27 -8.97 -21.40
N GLN A 232 7.40 -9.89 -20.96
CA GLN A 232 7.39 -11.30 -21.32
C GLN A 232 8.65 -12.05 -20.84
N HIS A 233 9.31 -11.56 -19.79
CA HIS A 233 10.47 -12.22 -19.21
C HIS A 233 10.10 -13.53 -18.50
N SER A 234 8.98 -13.55 -17.77
CA SER A 234 8.37 -14.76 -17.22
C SER A 234 6.91 -14.80 -17.68
N THR A 235 6.59 -15.56 -18.73
CA THR A 235 5.26 -15.50 -19.36
C THR A 235 4.60 -16.85 -19.58
N LEU A 236 3.28 -16.89 -19.47
CA LEU A 236 2.47 -17.91 -20.14
C LEU A 236 2.57 -17.72 -21.67
N TRP A 237 2.45 -18.81 -22.42
CA TRP A 237 2.50 -18.81 -23.87
C TRP A 237 1.09 -18.86 -24.47
N PRO A 238 0.74 -17.98 -25.44
CA PRO A 238 -0.57 -18.00 -26.06
C PRO A 238 -0.99 -19.35 -26.64
N ASP A 239 -0.05 -20.11 -27.20
CA ASP A 239 -0.32 -21.41 -27.81
C ASP A 239 -0.79 -22.45 -26.78
N ASP A 240 -0.34 -22.35 -25.52
CA ASP A 240 -0.73 -23.27 -24.44
C ASP A 240 -2.11 -22.91 -23.87
N TYR A 241 -2.58 -21.67 -24.04
CA TYR A 241 -3.82 -21.14 -23.46
C TYR A 241 -4.66 -20.38 -24.50
N PRO A 242 -5.18 -21.05 -25.53
CA PRO A 242 -5.80 -20.42 -26.70
C PRO A 242 -7.08 -19.59 -26.41
N GLN A 243 -7.72 -19.79 -25.26
CA GLN A 243 -8.90 -19.01 -24.83
C GLN A 243 -8.53 -17.74 -24.04
N LEU A 244 -7.32 -17.65 -23.49
CA LEU A 244 -6.89 -16.48 -22.74
C LEU A 244 -6.63 -15.29 -23.67
N SER A 245 -6.99 -14.10 -23.20
CA SER A 245 -6.60 -12.86 -23.86
C SER A 245 -5.36 -12.25 -23.20
N PHE A 246 -4.29 -12.11 -23.97
CA PHE A 246 -3.01 -11.60 -23.52
C PHE A 246 -2.99 -10.09 -23.64
N ILE A 247 -2.77 -9.41 -22.51
CA ILE A 247 -2.61 -7.96 -22.52
C ILE A 247 -1.28 -7.61 -23.21
N ARG A 248 -1.35 -6.60 -24.08
CA ARG A 248 -0.20 -5.96 -24.71
C ARG A 248 -0.32 -4.46 -24.54
N TYR A 249 0.81 -3.79 -24.47
CA TYR A 249 0.87 -2.34 -24.22
C TYR A 249 1.33 -1.63 -25.50
N GLY A 250 0.59 -0.61 -25.92
CA GLY A 250 0.99 0.28 -27.00
C GLY A 250 2.21 1.12 -26.66
N GLU A 251 2.78 1.77 -27.66
CA GLU A 251 4.05 2.50 -27.55
C GLU A 251 4.02 3.59 -26.46
N GLU A 252 2.92 4.34 -26.34
CA GLU A 252 2.78 5.42 -25.35
C GLU A 252 2.71 4.89 -23.91
N ALA A 253 2.05 3.75 -23.73
CA ALA A 253 1.97 3.08 -22.44
C ALA A 253 3.34 2.54 -22.01
N MET A 254 4.06 1.90 -22.93
CA MET A 254 5.43 1.39 -22.69
C MET A 254 6.42 2.52 -22.43
N ARG A 255 6.33 3.63 -23.18
CA ARG A 255 7.15 4.83 -22.94
C ARG A 255 6.96 5.38 -21.53
N SER A 256 5.74 5.29 -21.01
CA SER A 256 5.39 5.70 -19.65
C SER A 256 5.63 4.60 -18.60
N SER A 257 6.23 3.47 -19.00
CA SER A 257 6.51 2.30 -18.17
C SER A 257 5.27 1.71 -17.49
N ILE A 258 4.11 1.81 -18.13
CA ILE A 258 2.86 1.23 -17.64
C ILE A 258 2.87 -0.30 -17.78
N ASP A 259 3.79 -0.87 -18.55
CA ASP A 259 3.97 -2.30 -18.82
C ASP A 259 4.95 -3.01 -17.88
N TYR A 260 5.50 -2.33 -16.86
CA TYR A 260 6.64 -2.85 -16.10
C TYR A 260 6.46 -2.75 -14.58
N GLY A 261 6.97 -3.75 -13.86
CA GLY A 261 7.02 -3.80 -12.40
C GLY A 261 5.70 -4.16 -11.73
N LEU A 262 5.59 -3.81 -10.44
CA LEU A 262 4.35 -3.89 -9.67
C LEU A 262 3.19 -3.27 -10.45
N ASN A 263 2.05 -3.95 -10.52
CA ASN A 263 0.85 -3.27 -10.96
C ASN A 263 0.34 -2.42 -9.81
N ASP A 264 0.57 -1.12 -9.86
CA ASP A 264 -0.08 -0.15 -8.98
C ASP A 264 -0.75 0.98 -9.78
N VAL A 265 -0.92 0.81 -11.10
CA VAL A 265 -1.28 1.92 -12.00
C VAL A 265 -2.45 1.63 -12.91
N ILE A 266 -2.86 0.38 -13.12
CA ILE A 266 -3.89 0.05 -14.13
C ILE A 266 -4.83 -1.05 -13.66
N LEU A 267 -6.11 -0.92 -14.05
CA LEU A 267 -7.15 -1.93 -13.93
C LEU A 267 -7.80 -2.17 -15.30
N TYR A 268 -8.51 -3.28 -15.37
CA TYR A 268 -9.28 -3.71 -16.53
C TYR A 268 -10.75 -3.96 -16.17
N ASN A 269 -11.61 -4.01 -17.18
CA ASN A 269 -13.04 -4.30 -17.02
C ASN A 269 -13.38 -5.81 -17.02
N ALA A 270 -12.40 -6.68 -16.79
CA ALA A 270 -12.54 -8.12 -16.88
C ALA A 270 -11.73 -8.83 -15.77
N VAL A 271 -12.02 -10.12 -15.56
CA VAL A 271 -11.22 -10.97 -14.67
C VAL A 271 -9.79 -10.97 -15.17
N THR A 272 -8.85 -10.61 -14.31
CA THR A 272 -7.45 -10.47 -14.70
C THR A 272 -6.57 -11.21 -13.70
N PHE A 273 -5.60 -11.95 -14.21
CA PHE A 273 -4.49 -12.40 -13.39
C PHE A 273 -3.19 -12.09 -14.12
N GLY A 274 -2.10 -11.99 -13.38
CA GLY A 274 -0.87 -11.51 -13.97
C GLY A 274 0.33 -11.61 -13.07
N ASN A 275 1.47 -11.19 -13.58
CA ASN A 275 2.73 -11.28 -12.85
C ASN A 275 3.71 -10.16 -13.23
N SER A 276 4.72 -10.03 -12.38
CA SER A 276 5.98 -9.38 -12.74
C SER A 276 7.11 -10.05 -11.97
N SER A 277 8.00 -10.73 -12.70
CA SER A 277 9.20 -11.36 -12.11
C SER A 277 10.36 -10.37 -11.84
N THR A 278 10.09 -9.07 -11.92
CA THR A 278 11.09 -8.02 -11.66
C THR A 278 11.24 -7.76 -10.16
N ALA A 279 12.29 -7.03 -9.77
CA ALA A 279 12.47 -6.55 -8.40
C ALA A 279 13.38 -5.31 -8.37
N ILE A 280 13.35 -4.57 -7.27
CA ILE A 280 14.34 -3.54 -6.99
C ILE A 280 15.52 -4.24 -6.32
N THR A 281 16.61 -4.44 -7.05
CA THR A 281 17.78 -5.22 -6.61
C THR A 281 18.98 -4.38 -6.18
N MET A 282 18.94 -3.05 -6.41
CA MET A 282 20.04 -2.14 -6.10
C MET A 282 19.66 -1.11 -5.04
N GLY A 283 20.68 -0.60 -4.36
CA GLY A 283 20.56 0.45 -3.36
C GLY A 283 20.00 -0.03 -2.02
N PRO A 284 19.94 0.87 -1.02
CA PRO A 284 19.60 0.52 0.34
C PRO A 284 18.09 0.20 0.54
N PHE A 285 17.27 0.42 -0.49
CA PHE A 285 15.82 0.19 -0.48
C PHE A 285 15.39 -0.97 -1.39
N TRP A 286 16.27 -1.93 -1.65
CA TRP A 286 15.94 -3.16 -2.38
C TRP A 286 14.69 -3.87 -1.80
N ARG A 287 13.93 -4.54 -2.67
CA ARG A 287 12.69 -5.29 -2.35
C ARG A 287 12.11 -6.00 -3.58
N SER A 288 11.34 -7.06 -3.35
CA SER A 288 10.42 -7.62 -4.35
C SER A 288 9.28 -6.64 -4.71
N GLN A 289 8.54 -6.92 -5.79
CA GLN A 289 7.33 -6.17 -6.11
C GLN A 289 6.25 -6.33 -5.04
N ALA A 290 6.12 -7.52 -4.44
CA ALA A 290 5.17 -7.77 -3.37
C ALA A 290 5.43 -6.83 -2.18
N ARG A 291 6.67 -6.80 -1.68
CA ARG A 291 7.05 -5.91 -0.57
C ARG A 291 7.00 -4.43 -0.97
N LEU A 292 7.31 -4.07 -2.22
CA LEU A 292 7.07 -2.70 -2.72
C LEU A 292 5.60 -2.29 -2.56
N GLY A 293 4.66 -3.16 -2.95
CA GLY A 293 3.23 -2.92 -2.79
C GLY A 293 2.79 -2.75 -1.33
N LEU A 294 3.47 -3.41 -0.40
CA LEU A 294 3.22 -3.34 1.05
C LEU A 294 3.96 -2.21 1.78
N THR A 295 4.78 -1.42 1.08
CA THR A 295 5.62 -0.39 1.74
C THR A 295 5.49 0.98 1.11
N GLN A 296 5.01 1.07 -0.14
CA GLN A 296 4.76 2.36 -0.78
C GLN A 296 3.47 3.01 -0.26
N PRO A 297 3.39 4.36 -0.24
CA PRO A 297 2.16 5.06 0.11
C PRO A 297 0.98 4.60 -0.75
N SER A 298 -0.15 4.27 -0.11
CA SER A 298 -1.37 3.75 -0.75
C SER A 298 -1.22 2.42 -1.51
N GLY A 299 -0.06 1.77 -1.47
CA GLY A 299 0.20 0.54 -2.21
C GLY A 299 -0.78 -0.58 -1.87
N ILE A 300 -0.95 -0.88 -0.58
CA ILE A 300 -1.90 -1.92 -0.16
C ILE A 300 -3.35 -1.58 -0.50
N GLY A 301 -3.71 -0.29 -0.53
CA GLY A 301 -5.05 0.15 -0.95
C GLY A 301 -5.32 -0.13 -2.42
N LYS A 302 -4.28 -0.03 -3.28
CA LYS A 302 -4.36 -0.41 -4.69
C LYS A 302 -4.42 -1.92 -4.89
N LEU A 303 -3.68 -2.69 -4.09
CA LEU A 303 -3.78 -4.16 -4.07
C LEU A 303 -5.17 -4.62 -3.63
N PHE A 304 -5.75 -3.99 -2.60
CA PHE A 304 -7.14 -4.22 -2.21
C PHE A 304 -8.11 -3.88 -3.34
N LEU A 305 -7.93 -2.73 -4.01
CA LEU A 305 -8.76 -2.33 -5.14
C LEU A 305 -8.70 -3.35 -6.30
N GLN A 306 -7.52 -3.88 -6.60
CA GLN A 306 -7.34 -4.98 -7.56
C GLN A 306 -8.14 -6.21 -7.14
N TYR A 307 -7.97 -6.63 -5.88
CA TYR A 307 -8.62 -7.82 -5.33
C TYR A 307 -10.15 -7.74 -5.44
N ILE A 308 -10.77 -6.61 -5.05
CA ILE A 308 -12.23 -6.40 -5.15
C ILE A 308 -12.71 -6.05 -6.57
N ARG A 309 -11.81 -6.04 -7.55
CA ARG A 309 -12.11 -5.88 -8.97
C ARG A 309 -11.71 -7.10 -9.78
N ASN A 310 -11.62 -8.26 -9.13
CA ASN A 310 -11.29 -9.54 -9.76
C ASN A 310 -9.91 -9.56 -10.43
N HIS A 311 -8.95 -8.83 -9.87
CA HIS A 311 -7.53 -8.89 -10.26
C HIS A 311 -6.73 -9.64 -9.20
N LEU A 312 -5.88 -10.58 -9.62
CA LEU A 312 -4.97 -11.28 -8.73
C LEU A 312 -3.58 -11.39 -9.37
N TYR A 313 -2.57 -10.82 -8.72
CA TYR A 313 -1.20 -10.81 -9.21
C TYR A 313 -0.29 -11.74 -8.42
N ILE A 314 0.68 -12.32 -9.12
CA ILE A 314 1.73 -13.16 -8.56
C ILE A 314 3.09 -12.46 -8.68
N TYR A 315 3.83 -12.42 -7.58
CA TYR A 315 5.16 -11.82 -7.52
C TYR A 315 6.14 -12.76 -6.81
N PRO A 316 7.35 -12.99 -7.35
CA PRO A 316 8.37 -13.73 -6.62
C PRO A 316 8.84 -13.01 -5.36
N ALA A 317 9.16 -13.76 -4.31
CA ALA A 317 9.73 -13.23 -3.06
C ALA A 317 11.15 -12.67 -3.24
N VAL A 318 11.89 -13.20 -4.22
CA VAL A 318 13.26 -12.79 -4.60
C VAL A 318 14.27 -12.91 -3.44
N THR A 319 14.45 -11.84 -2.67
CA THR A 319 15.38 -11.78 -1.52
C THR A 319 14.67 -11.41 -0.22
N ASP A 320 13.36 -11.21 -0.25
CA ASP A 320 12.57 -10.83 0.93
C ASP A 320 12.28 -12.02 1.86
N TYR A 321 12.54 -13.24 1.41
CA TYR A 321 12.23 -14.46 2.13
C TYR A 321 13.28 -15.54 1.83
N GLY A 322 14.17 -15.81 2.77
CA GLY A 322 15.22 -16.83 2.62
C GLY A 322 16.35 -16.70 3.64
N GLU A 323 17.32 -17.62 3.58
CA GLU A 323 18.37 -17.77 4.61
C GLU A 323 19.20 -16.50 4.85
N THR A 324 19.41 -15.65 3.83
CA THR A 324 20.29 -14.48 3.93
C THR A 324 19.77 -13.41 4.90
N HIS A 325 18.47 -13.11 4.86
CA HIS A 325 17.87 -12.04 5.66
C HIS A 325 16.71 -12.52 6.54
N GLY A 326 16.32 -13.79 6.43
CA GLY A 326 15.11 -14.33 7.01
C GLY A 326 13.86 -13.92 6.24
N ASP A 327 12.77 -13.72 6.97
CA ASP A 327 11.53 -13.14 6.48
C ASP A 327 11.50 -11.64 6.78
N VAL A 328 11.65 -10.83 5.73
CA VAL A 328 11.61 -9.36 5.81
C VAL A 328 10.34 -8.77 5.18
N LEU A 329 9.33 -9.61 4.90
CA LEU A 329 8.03 -9.13 4.43
C LEU A 329 7.34 -8.26 5.48
N THR A 330 6.54 -7.31 5.03
CA THR A 330 5.85 -6.37 5.93
C THR A 330 4.58 -6.97 6.52
N ALA A 331 3.87 -7.76 5.72
CA ALA A 331 2.56 -8.33 6.04
C ALA A 331 2.32 -9.59 5.19
N ASN A 332 1.55 -10.52 5.72
CA ASN A 332 0.78 -11.48 4.92
C ASN A 332 -0.52 -10.80 4.46
N THR A 333 -0.99 -11.13 3.27
CA THR A 333 -2.13 -10.46 2.62
C THR A 333 -2.81 -11.40 1.63
N PRO A 334 -4.14 -11.31 1.43
CA PRO A 334 -4.81 -12.11 0.40
C PRO A 334 -4.77 -11.45 -0.98
N TYR A 335 -4.24 -10.22 -1.10
CA TYR A 335 -4.37 -9.43 -2.32
C TYR A 335 -3.40 -9.85 -3.44
N VAL A 336 -2.35 -10.59 -3.10
CA VAL A 336 -1.36 -11.13 -4.04
C VAL A 336 -1.00 -12.56 -3.64
N ILE A 337 -0.40 -13.30 -4.56
CA ILE A 337 0.31 -14.55 -4.26
C ILE A 337 1.80 -14.26 -4.37
N ILE A 338 2.57 -14.65 -3.36
CA ILE A 338 4.02 -14.53 -3.39
C ILE A 338 4.61 -15.92 -3.65
N SER A 339 5.37 -16.09 -4.73
CA SER A 339 6.04 -17.36 -5.05
C SER A 339 7.42 -17.43 -4.40
N ASP A 340 7.78 -18.61 -3.89
CA ASP A 340 9.14 -18.88 -3.43
C ASP A 340 10.09 -18.97 -4.63
N GLY A 341 11.11 -18.10 -4.65
CA GLY A 341 12.10 -18.02 -5.72
C GLY A 341 12.19 -16.65 -6.40
N LYS A 342 12.69 -16.66 -7.65
CA LYS A 342 12.97 -15.48 -8.50
C LYS A 342 12.23 -15.58 -9.83
N SER A 343 12.74 -14.96 -10.89
CA SER A 343 12.16 -15.02 -12.23
C SER A 343 11.79 -16.45 -12.64
N GLY A 344 10.55 -16.64 -13.10
CA GLY A 344 10.04 -17.96 -13.52
C GLY A 344 9.38 -18.77 -12.40
N SER A 345 9.60 -18.42 -11.14
CA SER A 345 8.97 -19.13 -10.00
C SER A 345 7.46 -18.90 -9.94
N ASP A 346 6.95 -17.86 -10.59
CA ASP A 346 5.56 -17.47 -10.71
C ASP A 346 4.75 -18.32 -11.71
N LEU A 347 5.40 -18.96 -12.69
CA LEU A 347 4.73 -19.70 -13.77
C LEU A 347 3.81 -20.84 -13.27
N PRO A 348 4.21 -21.70 -12.31
CA PRO A 348 3.32 -22.74 -11.78
C PRO A 348 2.06 -22.17 -11.13
N PHE A 349 2.17 -20.99 -10.51
CA PHE A 349 1.04 -20.31 -9.88
C PHE A 349 0.12 -19.70 -10.93
N LEU A 350 0.67 -19.05 -11.97
CA LEU A 350 -0.11 -18.56 -13.10
C LEU A 350 -0.94 -19.68 -13.76
N ASN A 351 -0.33 -20.86 -13.97
CA ASN A 351 -1.04 -22.04 -14.47
C ASN A 351 -2.16 -22.49 -13.51
N ALA A 352 -1.89 -22.51 -12.20
CA ALA A 352 -2.89 -22.86 -11.21
C ALA A 352 -4.10 -21.92 -11.24
N ILE A 353 -3.87 -20.61 -11.30
CA ILE A 353 -4.94 -19.60 -11.38
C ILE A 353 -5.73 -19.73 -12.68
N ALA A 354 -5.05 -19.86 -13.83
CA ALA A 354 -5.70 -20.07 -15.12
C ALA A 354 -6.60 -21.32 -15.10
N SER A 355 -6.11 -22.41 -14.51
CA SER A 355 -6.83 -23.68 -14.39
C SER A 355 -8.03 -23.60 -13.46
N ILE A 356 -7.91 -22.95 -12.30
CA ILE A 356 -9.04 -22.70 -11.38
C ILE A 356 -10.13 -21.88 -12.09
N LEU A 357 -9.74 -20.77 -12.73
CA LEU A 357 -10.65 -19.89 -13.45
C LEU A 357 -11.39 -20.63 -14.59
N ALA A 358 -10.70 -21.54 -15.26
CA ALA A 358 -11.29 -22.38 -16.30
C ALA A 358 -12.29 -23.40 -15.75
N ALA A 359 -11.97 -23.99 -14.59
CA ALA A 359 -12.68 -25.12 -14.01
C ALA A 359 -14.05 -24.77 -13.43
N PHE A 360 -14.28 -23.52 -13.03
CA PHE A 360 -15.58 -23.09 -12.54
C PHE A 360 -16.70 -23.45 -13.54
N ARG A 361 -17.86 -23.84 -13.02
CA ARG A 361 -19.06 -23.91 -13.85
C ARG A 361 -19.40 -22.53 -14.43
N PRO A 362 -20.01 -22.47 -15.62
CA PRO A 362 -20.38 -21.19 -16.25
C PRO A 362 -21.23 -20.28 -15.34
N ASP A 363 -22.28 -20.83 -14.72
CA ASP A 363 -23.18 -20.12 -13.81
C ASP A 363 -22.45 -19.55 -12.59
N VAL A 364 -21.55 -20.35 -12.01
CA VAL A 364 -20.74 -19.98 -10.85
C VAL A 364 -19.76 -18.86 -11.21
N LYS A 365 -19.04 -18.98 -12.33
CA LYS A 365 -18.08 -17.94 -12.76
C LYS A 365 -18.80 -16.63 -13.07
N ASP A 366 -19.97 -16.67 -13.70
CA ASP A 366 -20.78 -15.48 -13.97
C ASP A 366 -21.25 -14.81 -12.68
N TYR A 367 -21.73 -15.60 -11.71
CA TYR A 367 -22.10 -15.09 -10.38
C TYR A 367 -20.90 -14.43 -9.67
N LEU A 368 -19.75 -15.12 -9.62
CA LEU A 368 -18.53 -14.60 -8.99
C LEU A 368 -18.06 -13.30 -9.65
N LYS A 369 -18.10 -13.19 -10.98
CA LYS A 369 -17.80 -11.96 -11.72
C LYS A 369 -18.72 -10.81 -11.29
N ALA A 370 -20.03 -11.05 -11.30
CA ALA A 370 -21.03 -10.04 -10.96
C ALA A 370 -20.92 -9.54 -9.52
N GLN A 371 -20.54 -10.42 -8.58
CA GLN A 371 -20.37 -10.07 -7.17
C GLN A 371 -18.97 -9.57 -6.80
N ASN A 372 -18.03 -9.54 -7.74
CA ASN A 372 -16.61 -9.27 -7.50
C ASN A 372 -15.95 -10.23 -6.47
N LEU A 373 -16.30 -11.51 -6.56
CA LEU A 373 -15.83 -12.57 -5.66
C LEU A 373 -14.81 -13.52 -6.32
N ILE A 374 -14.34 -13.23 -7.53
CA ILE A 374 -13.37 -14.10 -8.22
C ILE A 374 -12.08 -14.20 -7.42
N ALA A 375 -11.42 -13.09 -7.12
CA ALA A 375 -10.12 -13.14 -6.44
C ALA A 375 -10.20 -13.78 -5.03
N PRO A 376 -11.20 -13.46 -4.18
CA PRO A 376 -11.40 -14.19 -2.92
C PRO A 376 -11.64 -15.68 -3.08
N THR A 377 -12.49 -16.08 -4.03
CA THR A 377 -12.82 -17.50 -4.24
C THR A 377 -11.61 -18.26 -4.78
N VAL A 378 -10.85 -17.66 -5.70
CA VAL A 378 -9.62 -18.24 -6.22
C VAL A 378 -8.56 -18.38 -5.13
N GLN A 379 -8.37 -17.37 -4.26
CA GLN A 379 -7.45 -17.47 -3.10
C GLN A 379 -7.87 -18.61 -2.16
N MET A 380 -9.17 -18.73 -1.88
CA MET A 380 -9.72 -19.79 -1.02
C MET A 380 -9.42 -21.18 -1.60
N ILE A 381 -9.71 -21.39 -2.89
CA ILE A 381 -9.45 -22.65 -3.61
C ILE A 381 -7.95 -22.93 -3.69
N PHE A 382 -7.14 -21.93 -4.03
CA PHE A 382 -5.69 -22.09 -4.15
C PHE A 382 -5.06 -22.54 -2.83
N ARG A 383 -5.52 -21.99 -1.70
CA ARG A 383 -5.02 -22.35 -0.36
C ARG A 383 -5.54 -23.71 0.09
N ALA A 384 -6.83 -23.99 -0.10
CA ALA A 384 -7.42 -25.28 0.23
C ALA A 384 -6.88 -26.42 -0.65
N GLY A 385 -6.50 -26.10 -1.88
CA GLY A 385 -5.95 -27.01 -2.88
C GLY A 385 -4.46 -27.27 -2.75
N GLN A 386 -3.77 -26.75 -1.73
CA GLN A 386 -2.37 -27.12 -1.49
C GLN A 386 -2.28 -28.59 -1.02
N LYS A 387 -1.22 -29.29 -1.46
CA LYS A 387 -0.92 -30.68 -1.07
C LYS A 387 -0.92 -30.93 0.44
N PRO A 388 -0.26 -30.10 1.29
CA PRO A 388 -0.23 -30.34 2.73
C PRO A 388 -1.55 -30.01 3.44
N VAL A 389 -2.56 -29.50 2.74
CA VAL A 389 -3.86 -29.16 3.34
C VAL A 389 -4.81 -30.32 3.08
N HIS A 390 -5.22 -31.04 4.12
CA HIS A 390 -6.11 -32.21 3.97
C HIS A 390 -7.54 -31.92 4.42
N GLY A 391 -7.75 -30.91 5.26
CA GLY A 391 -9.08 -30.52 5.72
C GLY A 391 -9.12 -29.17 6.44
N ALA A 392 -10.19 -28.96 7.21
CA ALA A 392 -10.45 -27.73 7.96
C ALA A 392 -9.34 -27.40 8.98
N GLU A 393 -8.84 -28.42 9.69
CA GLU A 393 -7.79 -28.24 10.70
C GLU A 393 -6.50 -27.70 10.07
N ASP A 394 -6.10 -28.21 8.90
CA ASP A 394 -4.92 -27.68 8.19
C ASP A 394 -5.22 -26.29 7.61
N TYR A 395 -6.45 -26.06 7.15
CA TYR A 395 -6.87 -24.77 6.62
C TYR A 395 -6.77 -23.68 7.67
N LEU A 396 -7.11 -23.94 8.93
CA LEU A 396 -7.05 -22.94 10.00
C LEU A 396 -5.64 -22.78 10.63
N THR A 397 -4.58 -23.15 9.91
CA THR A 397 -3.19 -23.04 10.38
C THR A 397 -2.28 -22.38 9.34
N TYR A 398 -1.01 -22.14 9.70
CA TYR A 398 0.01 -21.65 8.77
C TYR A 398 0.19 -22.54 7.53
N THR A 399 -0.18 -23.81 7.60
CA THR A 399 -0.02 -24.78 6.50
C THR A 399 -0.73 -24.32 5.22
N ALA A 400 -1.97 -23.85 5.31
CA ALA A 400 -2.71 -23.27 4.19
C ALA A 400 -2.40 -21.78 3.95
N HIS A 401 -1.76 -21.14 4.94
CA HIS A 401 -1.58 -19.69 4.97
C HIS A 401 -0.14 -19.17 5.03
N PRO A 402 0.85 -19.78 4.34
CA PRO A 402 2.17 -19.20 4.30
C PRO A 402 2.13 -17.84 3.56
N PRO A 403 2.97 -16.86 3.92
CA PRO A 403 3.07 -15.61 3.17
C PRO A 403 3.81 -15.78 1.83
N VAL A 404 4.60 -16.86 1.70
CA VAL A 404 5.32 -17.23 0.48
C VAL A 404 5.04 -18.70 0.18
N PHE A 405 4.53 -18.99 -1.01
CA PHE A 405 4.11 -20.32 -1.40
C PHE A 405 5.19 -21.05 -2.21
N SER A 406 5.36 -22.34 -1.94
CA SER A 406 6.19 -23.22 -2.75
C SER A 406 5.38 -23.83 -3.90
N SER A 407 5.92 -23.82 -5.11
CA SER A 407 5.30 -24.46 -6.27
C SER A 407 5.19 -25.98 -6.11
N LEU A 408 6.04 -26.59 -5.27
CA LEU A 408 6.01 -28.02 -4.97
C LEU A 408 4.72 -28.46 -4.29
N ASN A 409 4.04 -27.54 -3.60
CA ASN A 409 2.80 -27.79 -2.86
C ASN A 409 1.54 -27.63 -3.71
N ILE A 410 1.64 -27.21 -4.97
CA ILE A 410 0.47 -27.07 -5.85
C ILE A 410 -0.08 -28.45 -6.20
N ASP A 411 -1.34 -28.70 -5.86
CA ASP A 411 -2.15 -29.82 -6.37
C ASP A 411 -3.20 -29.28 -7.35
N LEU A 412 -2.85 -29.24 -8.63
CA LEU A 412 -3.73 -28.70 -9.66
C LEU A 412 -5.03 -29.49 -9.80
N PHE A 413 -5.00 -30.82 -9.64
CA PHE A 413 -6.19 -31.65 -9.81
C PHE A 413 -7.19 -31.35 -8.70
N LYS A 414 -6.72 -31.32 -7.45
CA LYS A 414 -7.55 -30.93 -6.31
C LYS A 414 -8.13 -29.52 -6.48
N MET A 415 -7.34 -28.56 -6.95
CA MET A 415 -7.81 -27.19 -7.17
C MET A 415 -8.94 -27.10 -8.20
N ILE A 416 -8.83 -27.79 -9.34
CA ILE A 416 -9.89 -27.78 -10.36
C ILE A 416 -11.14 -28.53 -9.90
N GLU A 417 -10.99 -29.57 -9.08
CA GLU A 417 -12.14 -30.29 -8.50
C GLU A 417 -12.91 -29.44 -7.49
N ILE A 418 -12.22 -28.71 -6.61
CA ILE A 418 -12.89 -27.78 -5.67
C ILE A 418 -13.64 -26.70 -6.47
N ALA A 419 -13.02 -26.12 -7.49
CA ALA A 419 -13.65 -25.11 -8.34
C ALA A 419 -14.90 -25.65 -9.06
N GLN A 420 -14.84 -26.89 -9.55
CA GLN A 420 -15.94 -27.51 -10.28
C GLN A 420 -17.13 -27.90 -9.39
N ASN A 421 -16.85 -28.28 -8.13
CA ASN A 421 -17.86 -28.67 -7.16
C ASN A 421 -18.48 -27.49 -6.41
N LEU A 422 -17.98 -26.26 -6.60
CA LEU A 422 -18.51 -25.08 -5.94
C LEU A 422 -19.92 -24.74 -6.47
N GLU A 423 -20.86 -24.48 -5.56
CA GLU A 423 -22.22 -24.07 -5.90
C GLU A 423 -22.51 -22.65 -5.40
N ILE A 424 -23.34 -21.90 -6.12
CA ILE A 424 -23.66 -20.50 -5.79
C ILE A 424 -24.08 -20.31 -4.31
N PRO A 425 -24.97 -21.14 -3.74
CA PRO A 425 -25.36 -21.01 -2.33
C PRO A 425 -24.25 -21.33 -1.33
N ASN A 426 -23.15 -21.94 -1.76
CA ASN A 426 -22.05 -22.38 -0.89
C ASN A 426 -20.84 -21.45 -1.00
N ILE A 427 -20.84 -20.46 -1.91
CA ILE A 427 -19.73 -19.50 -2.05
C ILE A 427 -19.58 -18.71 -0.74
N PRO A 428 -18.39 -18.75 -0.10
CA PRO A 428 -18.16 -17.98 1.10
C PRO A 428 -17.98 -16.49 0.76
N PRO A 429 -18.33 -15.58 1.69
CA PRO A 429 -18.10 -14.16 1.48
C PRO A 429 -16.61 -13.80 1.57
N MET A 430 -16.26 -12.60 1.10
CA MET A 430 -14.96 -11.99 1.41
C MET A 430 -15.03 -11.38 2.81
N VAL A 431 -14.08 -11.74 3.69
CA VAL A 431 -13.96 -11.13 5.02
C VAL A 431 -13.67 -9.64 4.89
N GLU A 432 -14.42 -8.82 5.64
CA GLU A 432 -14.21 -7.38 5.73
C GLU A 432 -13.94 -6.95 7.18
N LEU A 433 -12.67 -6.65 7.47
CA LEU A 433 -12.20 -6.21 8.78
C LEU A 433 -12.26 -4.69 8.94
N GLU A 434 -12.52 -4.26 10.16
CA GLU A 434 -12.43 -2.86 10.60
C GLU A 434 -11.80 -2.78 11.99
N VAL A 435 -10.88 -1.84 12.16
CA VAL A 435 -10.31 -1.50 13.47
C VAL A 435 -11.27 -0.54 14.16
N ILE A 436 -11.83 -0.94 15.29
CA ILE A 436 -12.78 -0.12 16.07
C ILE A 436 -12.15 0.52 17.31
N GLY A 437 -10.96 0.05 17.72
CA GLY A 437 -10.16 0.67 18.78
C GLY A 437 -8.79 0.02 18.92
N GLU A 438 -7.80 0.75 19.42
CA GLU A 438 -6.48 0.20 19.74
C GLU A 438 -5.77 1.00 20.82
N SER A 439 -4.81 0.36 21.49
CA SER A 439 -3.93 1.03 22.44
C SER A 439 -2.99 1.99 21.72
N GLU A 440 -2.93 3.25 22.16
CA GLU A 440 -2.09 4.30 21.58
C GLU A 440 -0.79 4.48 22.38
N PRO A 441 0.38 4.64 21.71
CA PRO A 441 1.61 4.98 22.40
C PRO A 441 1.59 6.42 22.92
N ARG A 442 2.27 6.67 24.04
CA ARG A 442 2.49 8.05 24.52
C ARG A 442 3.67 8.66 23.75
N LYS A 443 3.41 9.72 22.98
CA LYS A 443 4.44 10.40 22.17
C LYS A 443 5.56 10.95 23.05
N GLY A 444 6.80 10.72 22.64
CA GLY A 444 8.00 11.14 23.37
C GLY A 444 8.35 10.29 24.59
N ILE A 445 7.52 9.30 24.94
CA ILE A 445 7.75 8.36 26.05
C ILE A 445 7.85 6.94 25.47
N ASP A 446 6.75 6.48 24.86
CA ASP A 446 6.65 5.14 24.27
C ASP A 446 6.91 5.18 22.77
N ASP A 447 6.68 6.32 22.11
CA ASP A 447 6.94 6.50 20.69
C ASP A 447 7.73 7.78 20.38
N PHE A 448 8.96 7.60 19.92
CA PHE A 448 9.87 8.66 19.46
C PHE A 448 9.71 8.98 17.97
N SER A 449 8.84 8.28 17.26
CA SER A 449 8.67 8.39 15.82
C SER A 449 7.45 9.21 15.43
N SER A 450 7.28 10.40 16.02
CA SER A 450 6.11 11.29 15.81
C SER A 450 5.78 11.66 14.35
N PHE A 451 6.65 11.31 13.40
CA PHE A 451 6.49 11.46 11.95
C PHE A 451 5.91 10.21 11.24
N ARG A 452 5.79 9.05 11.90
CA ARG A 452 5.21 7.80 11.37
C ARG A 452 4.31 7.12 12.40
N ALA A 453 3.07 6.84 12.01
CA ALA A 453 2.16 6.06 12.84
C ALA A 453 2.59 4.58 12.91
N GLU A 454 2.16 3.87 13.96
CA GLU A 454 2.27 2.40 14.01
C GLU A 454 1.42 1.73 12.92
N THR A 455 0.28 2.32 12.58
CA THR A 455 -0.55 1.92 11.44
C THR A 455 0.24 2.00 10.14
N LEU A 456 0.54 0.82 9.59
CA LEU A 456 1.01 0.69 8.21
C LEU A 456 -0.17 0.50 7.27
N HIS A 457 -1.10 -0.39 7.63
CA HIS A 457 -2.23 -0.79 6.79
C HIS A 457 -3.51 -0.91 7.60
N ASP A 458 -4.59 -0.37 7.05
CA ASP A 458 -5.98 -0.58 7.49
C ASP A 458 -6.84 -0.79 6.24
N THR A 459 -6.88 -2.03 5.75
CA THR A 459 -7.74 -2.44 4.63
C THR A 459 -8.61 -3.62 5.06
N PRO A 460 -9.78 -3.86 4.42
CA PRO A 460 -10.70 -4.91 4.87
C PRO A 460 -10.11 -6.33 4.93
N GLY A 461 -9.18 -6.68 4.05
CA GLY A 461 -8.50 -7.99 4.06
C GLY A 461 -7.11 -8.01 4.72
N ALA A 462 -6.57 -6.86 5.12
CA ALA A 462 -5.23 -6.77 5.72
C ALA A 462 -5.07 -5.54 6.63
N ILE A 463 -4.84 -5.80 7.91
CA ILE A 463 -4.48 -4.84 8.95
C ILE A 463 -3.02 -5.09 9.32
N THR A 464 -2.23 -4.03 9.47
CA THR A 464 -0.81 -4.15 9.85
C THR A 464 -0.37 -3.02 10.76
N ARG A 465 0.29 -3.40 11.85
CA ARG A 465 0.97 -2.49 12.78
C ARG A 465 2.46 -2.77 12.75
N ALA A 466 3.28 -1.75 12.52
CA ALA A 466 4.70 -1.82 12.83
C ALA A 466 4.91 -1.30 14.26
N ILE A 467 5.31 -2.20 15.15
CA ILE A 467 5.41 -1.93 16.58
C ILE A 467 6.63 -1.06 16.85
N ARG A 468 6.36 0.14 17.37
CA ARG A 468 7.38 1.16 17.69
C ARG A 468 7.30 1.58 19.15
N SER A 469 6.10 1.50 19.73
CA SER A 469 5.82 1.67 21.16
C SER A 469 6.81 0.88 22.00
N THR A 470 7.26 1.43 23.13
CA THR A 470 8.04 0.71 24.15
C THR A 470 7.19 -0.14 25.07
N ALA A 471 5.85 -0.02 25.01
CA ALA A 471 4.93 -0.86 25.76
C ALA A 471 5.14 -2.35 25.45
N TYR A 472 4.93 -3.20 26.46
CA TYR A 472 5.12 -4.64 26.31
C TYR A 472 4.14 -5.28 25.33
N GLY A 473 2.90 -4.80 25.23
CA GLY A 473 1.92 -5.37 24.31
C GLY A 473 1.16 -4.31 23.53
N LYS A 474 0.66 -4.70 22.36
CA LYS A 474 -0.30 -3.93 21.55
C LYS A 474 -1.67 -4.59 21.67
N ALA A 475 -2.67 -3.82 22.07
CA ALA A 475 -4.06 -4.25 22.04
C ALA A 475 -4.80 -3.60 20.87
N ILE A 476 -5.59 -4.38 20.13
CA ILE A 476 -6.42 -3.91 19.02
C ILE A 476 -7.78 -4.62 19.08
N THR A 477 -8.86 -3.87 18.94
CA THR A 477 -10.21 -4.39 18.80
C THR A 477 -10.64 -4.31 17.34
N ILE A 478 -11.05 -5.44 16.79
CA ILE A 478 -11.33 -5.62 15.37
C ILE A 478 -12.73 -6.20 15.20
N SER A 479 -13.49 -5.63 14.26
CA SER A 479 -14.80 -6.13 13.84
C SER A 479 -14.70 -6.75 12.45
N ALA A 480 -15.37 -7.89 12.26
CA ALA A 480 -15.62 -8.52 10.96
C ALA A 480 -17.09 -8.37 10.51
N GLU A 481 -17.88 -7.55 11.19
CA GLU A 481 -19.33 -7.40 10.94
C GLU A 481 -19.68 -6.79 9.58
N LYS A 482 -18.71 -6.11 8.95
CA LYS A 482 -18.88 -5.60 7.57
C LYS A 482 -18.86 -6.72 6.53
N THR A 483 -18.48 -7.94 6.91
CA THR A 483 -18.55 -9.11 6.02
C THR A 483 -19.99 -9.33 5.60
N LYS A 484 -20.29 -9.09 4.32
CA LYS A 484 -21.64 -9.23 3.80
C LYS A 484 -22.06 -10.68 3.76
N MET A 485 -23.15 -11.00 4.45
CA MET A 485 -23.78 -12.31 4.40
C MET A 485 -24.46 -12.50 3.03
N PRO A 486 -24.18 -13.58 2.29
CA PRO A 486 -25.08 -14.03 1.24
C PRO A 486 -26.46 -14.38 1.83
N GLU A 487 -27.53 -14.14 1.09
CA GLU A 487 -28.90 -14.37 1.56
C GLU A 487 -29.10 -15.84 1.99
N GLY A 488 -29.62 -16.05 3.20
CA GLY A 488 -29.91 -17.39 3.75
C GLY A 488 -28.72 -18.13 4.40
N GLN A 489 -27.51 -17.55 4.45
CA GLN A 489 -26.36 -18.16 5.14
C GLN A 489 -26.23 -17.66 6.59
N THR A 490 -25.77 -18.54 7.50
CA THR A 490 -25.31 -18.15 8.84
C THR A 490 -23.78 -18.17 8.85
N LEU A 491 -23.16 -17.12 9.36
CA LEU A 491 -21.71 -16.99 9.41
C LEU A 491 -21.18 -17.35 10.80
N THR A 492 -20.09 -18.12 10.83
CA THR A 492 -19.27 -18.34 12.03
C THR A 492 -17.89 -17.75 11.80
N TYR A 493 -17.32 -17.15 12.84
CA TYR A 493 -16.07 -16.38 12.77
C TYR A 493 -14.96 -17.13 13.49
N HIS A 494 -13.81 -17.25 12.83
CA HIS A 494 -12.65 -17.96 13.36
C HIS A 494 -11.44 -17.03 13.32
N TRP A 495 -10.75 -16.92 14.45
CA TRP A 495 -9.59 -16.07 14.65
C TRP A 495 -8.46 -16.93 15.18
N VAL A 496 -7.38 -17.07 14.40
CA VAL A 496 -6.32 -18.05 14.70
C VAL A 496 -4.95 -17.41 14.61
N VAL A 497 -4.06 -17.80 15.53
CA VAL A 497 -2.64 -17.43 15.46
C VAL A 497 -2.00 -18.29 14.38
N LEU A 498 -1.60 -17.68 13.26
CA LEU A 498 -0.89 -18.36 12.18
C LEU A 498 0.62 -18.36 12.44
N ARG A 499 1.15 -17.24 12.95
CA ARG A 499 2.56 -17.10 13.32
C ARG A 499 2.71 -16.27 14.58
N GLY A 500 3.67 -16.65 15.42
CA GLY A 500 3.90 -16.03 16.73
C GLY A 500 3.76 -17.07 17.85
N ASP A 501 4.02 -16.63 19.07
CA ASP A 501 3.84 -17.47 20.25
C ASP A 501 2.38 -17.42 20.70
N ALA A 502 1.64 -18.50 20.40
CA ALA A 502 0.23 -18.61 20.71
C ALA A 502 -0.04 -18.68 22.23
N GLU A 503 0.94 -19.01 23.06
CA GLU A 503 0.75 -19.12 24.52
C GLU A 503 0.63 -17.74 25.19
N ILE A 504 1.23 -16.71 24.58
CA ILE A 504 1.24 -15.34 25.13
C ILE A 504 0.29 -14.39 24.39
N ILE A 505 -0.17 -14.76 23.19
CA ILE A 505 -1.16 -13.99 22.43
C ILE A 505 -2.56 -14.29 22.96
N THR A 506 -3.37 -13.24 23.18
CA THR A 506 -4.77 -13.41 23.59
C THR A 506 -5.72 -12.89 22.52
N ILE A 507 -6.77 -13.66 22.24
CA ILE A 507 -7.87 -13.30 21.34
C ILE A 507 -9.17 -13.48 22.13
N SER A 508 -9.83 -12.38 22.45
CA SER A 508 -11.03 -12.37 23.30
C SER A 508 -12.25 -11.87 22.53
N PRO A 509 -13.27 -12.70 22.28
CA PRO A 509 -14.55 -12.26 21.74
C PRO A 509 -15.16 -11.12 22.58
N LYS A 510 -15.73 -10.12 21.91
CA LYS A 510 -16.42 -8.97 22.53
C LYS A 510 -17.92 -8.97 22.30
N ASN A 511 -18.43 -9.97 21.56
CA ASN A 511 -19.85 -10.22 21.35
C ASN A 511 -20.12 -11.74 21.25
N GLU A 512 -21.39 -12.13 21.34
CA GLU A 512 -21.80 -13.54 21.36
C GLU A 512 -21.49 -14.29 20.06
N THR A 513 -21.53 -13.59 18.93
CA THR A 513 -21.25 -14.16 17.61
C THR A 513 -19.76 -14.37 17.34
N GLY A 514 -18.88 -13.79 18.17
CA GLY A 514 -17.44 -13.78 17.92
C GLY A 514 -17.00 -12.97 16.70
N SER A 515 -17.89 -12.13 16.14
CA SER A 515 -17.56 -11.27 15.00
C SER A 515 -16.71 -10.05 15.39
N ILE A 516 -16.62 -9.74 16.68
CA ILE A 516 -15.73 -8.71 17.23
C ILE A 516 -14.79 -9.36 18.23
N VAL A 517 -13.49 -9.11 18.10
CA VAL A 517 -12.46 -9.59 19.04
C VAL A 517 -11.54 -8.47 19.46
N GLU A 518 -11.05 -8.54 20.70
CA GLU A 518 -9.83 -7.85 21.11
C GLU A 518 -8.66 -8.82 21.03
N ILE A 519 -7.61 -8.39 20.35
CA ILE A 519 -6.36 -9.11 20.18
C ILE A 519 -5.29 -8.35 20.96
N THR A 520 -4.64 -9.00 21.90
CA THR A 520 -3.46 -8.47 22.58
C THR A 520 -2.24 -9.29 22.19
N VAL A 521 -1.25 -8.62 21.59
CA VAL A 521 0.01 -9.23 21.17
C VAL A 521 1.16 -8.62 21.98
N PRO A 522 1.78 -9.40 22.88
CA PRO A 522 3.00 -9.01 23.55
C PRO A 522 4.19 -8.80 22.61
N TRP A 523 5.28 -8.26 23.13
CA TRP A 523 6.54 -8.12 22.44
C TRP A 523 7.04 -9.50 22.00
N HIS A 524 7.39 -9.62 20.73
CA HIS A 524 7.98 -10.83 20.16
C HIS A 524 9.39 -10.54 19.67
N ASP A 525 10.37 -11.27 20.21
CA ASP A 525 11.69 -11.35 19.60
C ASP A 525 11.62 -12.18 18.30
N PRO A 526 12.60 -12.04 17.38
CA PRO A 526 12.61 -12.82 16.15
C PRO A 526 12.58 -14.34 16.42
N PHE A 527 11.60 -15.03 15.84
CA PHE A 527 11.31 -16.45 16.05
C PHE A 527 11.39 -17.23 14.73
N TYR A 528 11.53 -18.56 14.80
CA TYR A 528 11.58 -19.40 13.60
C TYR A 528 10.21 -19.49 12.94
N ALA A 529 10.15 -19.29 11.62
CA ALA A 529 8.89 -19.31 10.90
C ALA A 529 8.38 -20.77 10.79
N PRO A 530 7.12 -21.07 11.16
CA PRO A 530 6.68 -22.46 11.31
C PRO A 530 6.62 -23.25 9.99
N GLU A 531 6.30 -22.58 8.87
CA GLU A 531 6.34 -23.16 7.52
C GLU A 531 7.75 -23.23 6.90
N ARG A 532 8.71 -22.48 7.43
CA ARG A 532 10.13 -22.50 7.03
C ARG A 532 11.03 -22.39 8.27
N PRO A 533 11.19 -23.47 9.05
CA PRO A 533 11.93 -23.44 10.32
C PRO A 533 13.43 -23.12 10.17
N ASP A 534 13.95 -23.06 8.96
CA ASP A 534 15.31 -22.63 8.62
C ASP A 534 15.51 -21.11 8.68
N ILE A 535 14.43 -20.31 8.65
CA ILE A 535 14.51 -18.85 8.69
C ILE A 535 13.82 -18.26 9.91
N LYS A 536 14.20 -17.01 10.24
CA LYS A 536 13.53 -16.23 11.28
C LYS A 536 12.58 -15.19 10.71
N SER A 537 11.47 -14.97 11.38
CA SER A 537 10.54 -13.86 11.16
C SER A 537 10.48 -12.97 12.39
N SER A 538 10.09 -11.71 12.19
CA SER A 538 9.76 -10.77 13.27
C SER A 538 8.30 -10.30 13.15
N ARG A 539 7.45 -11.10 12.49
CA ARG A 539 6.06 -10.75 12.20
C ARG A 539 5.12 -11.80 12.78
N VAL A 540 4.28 -11.35 13.72
CA VAL A 540 3.13 -12.12 14.21
C VAL A 540 1.98 -11.96 13.23
N GLU A 541 1.28 -13.06 12.96
CA GLU A 541 0.17 -13.11 12.00
C GLU A 541 -1.04 -13.78 12.65
N ILE A 542 -2.17 -13.08 12.65
CA ILE A 542 -3.48 -13.61 13.02
C ILE A 542 -4.32 -13.71 11.74
N GLY A 543 -4.89 -14.89 11.49
CA GLY A 543 -5.84 -15.12 10.41
C GLY A 543 -7.27 -14.92 10.91
N ALA A 544 -8.08 -14.23 10.14
CA ALA A 544 -9.52 -14.11 10.33
C ALA A 544 -10.25 -14.81 9.18
N PHE A 545 -11.14 -15.73 9.53
CA PHE A 545 -11.89 -16.56 8.61
C PHE A 545 -13.37 -16.50 8.93
N VAL A 546 -14.18 -16.58 7.88
CA VAL A 546 -15.61 -16.71 7.98
C VAL A 546 -16.02 -18.03 7.35
N HIS A 547 -16.82 -18.82 8.06
CA HIS A 547 -17.35 -20.08 7.56
C HIS A 547 -18.87 -19.97 7.42
N ASN A 548 -19.37 -20.30 6.22
CA ASN A 548 -20.79 -20.17 5.87
C ASN A 548 -21.64 -21.45 6.06
N GLY A 549 -21.05 -22.47 6.68
CA GLY A 549 -21.65 -23.80 6.83
C GLY A 549 -21.15 -24.82 5.80
N HIS A 550 -20.50 -24.38 4.72
CA HIS A 550 -19.97 -25.25 3.67
C HIS A 550 -18.47 -25.09 3.46
N HIS A 551 -18.00 -23.83 3.38
CA HIS A 551 -16.62 -23.50 3.09
C HIS A 551 -16.13 -22.37 4.00
N TYR A 552 -14.84 -22.43 4.34
CA TYR A 552 -14.13 -21.27 4.87
C TYR A 552 -13.90 -20.26 3.75
N SER A 553 -13.98 -18.97 4.08
CA SER A 553 -13.56 -17.88 3.22
C SER A 553 -12.05 -17.90 2.97
N ALA A 554 -11.59 -17.15 1.97
CA ALA A 554 -10.20 -16.71 1.97
C ALA A 554 -9.88 -15.93 3.28
N PRO A 555 -8.63 -15.99 3.77
CA PRO A 555 -8.24 -15.28 4.99
C PRO A 555 -8.27 -13.76 4.79
N ALA A 556 -8.61 -13.04 5.85
CA ALA A 556 -8.07 -11.71 6.11
C ALA A 556 -6.96 -11.81 7.17
N PHE A 557 -6.00 -10.88 7.16
CA PHE A 557 -4.83 -10.96 8.05
C PHE A 557 -4.69 -9.73 8.95
N ILE A 558 -4.29 -9.98 10.18
CA ILE A 558 -3.87 -8.97 11.15
C ILE A 558 -2.41 -9.23 11.48
N ASN A 559 -1.56 -8.26 11.18
CA ASN A 559 -0.10 -8.42 11.22
C ASN A 559 0.52 -7.47 12.25
N PHE A 560 1.42 -7.96 13.08
CA PHE A 560 2.23 -7.16 13.99
C PHE A 560 3.70 -7.38 13.65
N LEU A 561 4.31 -6.35 13.04
CA LEU A 561 5.71 -6.37 12.62
C LEU A 561 6.57 -5.72 13.71
N PHE A 562 7.49 -6.50 14.27
CA PHE A 562 8.46 -6.06 15.25
C PHE A 562 9.81 -5.77 14.57
N PRO A 563 10.58 -4.78 15.04
CA PRO A 563 11.91 -4.51 14.51
C PRO A 563 12.90 -5.61 14.95
N ALA A 564 13.57 -6.21 13.97
CA ALA A 564 14.51 -7.31 14.20
C ALA A 564 15.86 -6.87 14.80
N ASN A 565 16.16 -5.57 14.77
CA ASN A 565 17.47 -4.98 15.05
C ASN A 565 17.50 -4.16 16.36
N GLN A 566 16.66 -4.50 17.33
CA GLN A 566 16.73 -3.92 18.67
C GLN A 566 16.51 -4.99 19.74
N ARG A 567 17.15 -4.81 20.89
CA ARG A 567 16.97 -5.66 22.06
C ARG A 567 16.10 -4.93 23.04
N ARG A 568 15.13 -5.64 23.62
CA ARG A 568 14.29 -5.12 24.68
C ARG A 568 14.33 -6.04 25.88
N GLU A 569 14.26 -5.44 27.07
CA GLU A 569 14.05 -6.17 28.31
C GLU A 569 12.90 -5.52 29.07
N TYR A 570 12.08 -6.36 29.69
CA TYR A 570 10.96 -5.94 30.51
C TYR A 570 11.11 -6.55 31.90
N ASN A 571 10.66 -5.85 32.94
CA ASN A 571 10.61 -6.38 34.30
C ASN A 571 9.40 -7.33 34.50
N ALA A 572 9.26 -7.89 35.71
CA ALA A 572 8.15 -8.79 36.06
C ALA A 572 6.75 -8.15 35.95
N ASN A 573 6.67 -6.82 35.91
CA ASN A 573 5.43 -6.06 35.70
C ASN A 573 5.20 -5.69 34.23
N ASN A 574 5.96 -6.27 33.30
CA ASN A 574 5.91 -5.97 31.86
C ASN A 574 6.24 -4.50 31.53
N GLN A 575 7.06 -3.85 32.37
CA GLN A 575 7.53 -2.49 32.12
C GLN A 575 8.91 -2.54 31.46
N ILE A 576 9.12 -1.72 30.44
CA ILE A 576 10.38 -1.66 29.71
C ILE A 576 11.52 -1.23 30.64
N VAL A 577 12.61 -1.98 30.69
CA VAL A 577 13.82 -1.59 31.47
C VAL A 577 14.99 -1.24 30.57
N LEU A 578 15.05 -1.81 29.37
CA LEU A 578 16.12 -1.59 28.42
C LEU A 578 15.60 -1.58 26.99
N ILE A 579 16.06 -0.64 26.18
CA ILE A 579 16.05 -0.74 24.71
C ILE A 579 17.45 -0.46 24.20
N ASP A 580 18.06 -1.41 23.51
CA ASP A 580 19.36 -1.24 22.88
C ASP A 580 19.24 -1.35 21.35
N HIS A 581 19.47 -0.24 20.66
CA HIS A 581 19.50 -0.18 19.19
C HIS A 581 20.91 -0.45 18.61
N ASN A 582 21.94 -0.52 19.46
CA ASN A 582 23.35 -0.70 19.08
C ASN A 582 23.94 -2.03 19.56
N ASP A 583 23.12 -2.95 20.07
CA ASP A 583 23.62 -4.23 20.56
C ASP A 583 24.38 -4.96 19.42
N PRO A 584 25.70 -5.20 19.57
CA PRO A 584 26.52 -5.77 18.51
C PRO A 584 26.03 -7.12 17.98
N ALA A 585 25.30 -7.88 18.80
CA ALA A 585 24.77 -9.18 18.43
C ALA A 585 23.58 -9.11 17.45
N ILE A 586 22.92 -7.96 17.34
CA ILE A 586 21.67 -7.82 16.58
C ILE A 586 21.61 -6.59 15.66
N GLN A 587 22.47 -5.59 15.86
CA GLN A 587 22.45 -4.34 15.07
C GLN A 587 22.67 -4.57 13.57
N SER A 588 23.31 -5.69 13.20
CA SER A 588 23.53 -6.10 11.81
C SER A 588 22.31 -6.77 11.16
N ARG A 589 21.31 -7.16 11.95
CA ARG A 589 20.08 -7.75 11.41
C ARG A 589 19.36 -6.71 10.56
N TYR A 590 18.89 -7.14 9.41
CA TYR A 590 18.17 -6.26 8.50
C TYR A 590 16.82 -5.86 9.12
N ALA A 591 16.55 -4.56 9.14
CA ALA A 591 15.23 -4.00 9.37
C ALA A 591 14.94 -3.01 8.24
N ASP A 592 13.73 -3.07 7.68
CA ASP A 592 13.38 -2.22 6.54
C ASP A 592 13.51 -0.74 6.90
N PRO A 593 14.43 0.02 6.29
CA PRO A 593 14.60 1.44 6.60
C PRO A 593 13.39 2.31 6.20
N GLN A 594 12.53 1.83 5.29
CA GLN A 594 11.26 2.49 5.00
C GLN A 594 10.19 2.27 6.07
N ILE A 595 10.39 1.33 6.99
CA ILE A 595 9.46 1.06 8.09
C ILE A 595 10.07 1.52 9.41
N PHE A 596 11.25 1.00 9.74
CA PHE A 596 11.99 1.24 10.97
C PHE A 596 13.17 2.17 10.69
N VAL A 597 13.07 3.41 11.16
CA VAL A 597 14.16 4.38 11.05
C VAL A 597 15.29 3.98 12.00
N ARG A 598 16.53 4.05 11.53
CA ARG A 598 17.71 3.69 12.33
C ARG A 598 17.81 4.61 13.55
N ARG A 599 18.19 4.02 14.68
CA ARG A 599 18.51 4.71 15.93
C ARG A 599 19.86 4.18 16.39
N ASN A 600 20.67 5.03 16.99
CA ASN A 600 22.03 4.69 17.39
C ASN A 600 22.25 4.95 18.88
N TRP A 601 21.25 4.68 19.71
CA TRP A 601 21.31 4.89 21.15
C TRP A 601 20.76 3.70 21.94
N LYS A 602 21.14 3.66 23.22
CA LYS A 602 20.63 2.73 24.23
C LYS A 602 19.86 3.51 25.28
N ASP A 603 18.67 3.03 25.66
CA ASP A 603 17.83 3.62 26.71
C ASP A 603 17.67 2.65 27.89
N GLU A 604 17.98 3.12 29.10
CA GLU A 604 17.84 2.38 30.36
C GLU A 604 16.82 3.09 31.27
N TYR A 605 15.65 2.47 31.44
CA TYR A 605 14.50 3.04 32.13
C TYR A 605 14.56 2.82 33.64
N ARG A 606 14.01 3.77 34.40
CA ARG A 606 14.01 3.75 35.87
C ARG A 606 12.61 3.99 36.41
N TYR A 607 12.27 3.24 37.44
CA TYR A 607 10.99 3.29 38.12
C TYR A 607 11.20 3.51 39.63
N ASP A 608 10.22 4.08 40.30
CA ASP A 608 10.17 4.07 41.76
C ASP A 608 9.66 2.72 42.29
N ILE A 609 9.55 2.61 43.62
CA ILE A 609 9.09 1.39 44.30
C ILE A 609 7.64 1.03 43.98
N ASP A 610 6.83 2.02 43.58
CA ASP A 610 5.42 1.85 43.22
C ASP A 610 5.26 1.54 41.72
N GLY A 611 6.36 1.47 40.96
CA GLY A 611 6.36 1.19 39.54
C GLY A 611 6.07 2.41 38.66
N ASN A 612 6.12 3.63 39.17
CA ASN A 612 5.96 4.83 38.36
C ASN A 612 7.26 5.14 37.60
N LEU A 613 7.14 5.52 36.32
CA LEU A 613 8.29 5.90 35.52
C LEU A 613 8.92 7.20 36.07
N LEU A 614 10.21 7.15 36.39
CA LEU A 614 11.01 8.31 36.78
C LEU A 614 11.68 8.98 35.56
N GLY A 615 11.96 8.18 34.54
CA GLY A 615 12.65 8.59 33.32
C GLY A 615 13.64 7.53 32.85
N TRP A 616 14.57 7.89 31.97
CA TRP A 616 15.61 6.96 31.48
C TRP A 616 16.96 7.66 31.28
N ARG A 617 18.02 6.86 31.23
CA ARG A 617 19.33 7.28 30.75
C ARG A 617 19.47 6.85 29.30
N ARG A 618 19.83 7.79 28.42
CA ARG A 618 20.18 7.51 27.03
C ARG A 618 21.68 7.56 26.84
N SER A 619 22.27 6.55 26.22
CA SER A 619 23.68 6.53 25.83
C SER A 619 23.83 6.57 24.31
N ILE A 620 24.62 7.52 23.81
CA ILE A 620 24.90 7.73 22.38
C ILE A 620 26.37 8.13 22.19
N GLY A 621 27.10 7.41 21.34
CA GLY A 621 28.50 7.75 21.01
C GLY A 621 29.44 7.91 22.21
N GLY A 622 29.24 7.16 23.30
CA GLY A 622 30.03 7.27 24.53
C GLY A 622 29.62 8.39 25.50
N SER A 623 28.68 9.26 25.08
CA SER A 623 28.04 10.25 25.95
C SER A 623 26.74 9.68 26.55
N SER A 624 26.31 10.23 27.69
CA SER A 624 25.02 9.89 28.29
C SER A 624 24.24 11.13 28.69
N GLU A 625 22.94 11.11 28.40
CA GLU A 625 21.99 12.13 28.79
C GLU A 625 20.87 11.49 29.63
N GLU A 626 20.23 12.27 30.49
CA GLU A 626 19.12 11.79 31.30
C GLU A 626 17.82 12.48 30.91
N PHE A 627 16.76 11.70 30.87
CA PHE A 627 15.43 12.12 30.46
C PHE A 627 14.47 11.95 31.62
N THR A 628 13.52 12.87 31.71
CA THR A 628 12.37 12.81 32.61
C THR A 628 11.34 11.80 32.09
N ARG A 629 10.36 11.45 32.92
CA ARG A 629 9.22 10.62 32.49
C ARG A 629 8.37 11.21 31.36
N ASP A 630 8.47 12.52 31.14
CA ASP A 630 7.75 13.24 30.09
C ASP A 630 8.56 13.33 28.78
N GLY A 631 9.74 12.69 28.72
CA GLY A 631 10.63 12.69 27.55
C GLY A 631 11.43 13.97 27.33
N ALA A 632 11.47 14.86 28.32
CA ALA A 632 12.34 16.04 28.30
C ALA A 632 13.73 15.71 28.86
N ARG A 633 14.79 16.23 28.22
CA ARG A 633 16.20 16.08 28.62
C ARG A 633 16.51 16.95 29.84
N ILE A 634 16.99 16.35 30.92
CA ILE A 634 17.22 17.02 32.21
C ILE A 634 18.41 17.97 32.09
N SER A 635 18.20 19.24 32.48
CA SER A 635 19.26 20.26 32.52
C SER A 635 19.64 20.67 33.95
N GLU A 636 18.70 20.60 34.90
CA GLU A 636 18.93 20.98 36.29
C GLU A 636 18.27 19.99 37.25
N ARG A 637 18.91 19.76 38.40
CA ARG A 637 18.39 18.91 39.49
C ARG A 637 18.39 19.65 40.82
N ASP A 638 17.51 19.22 41.73
CA ASP A 638 17.57 19.63 43.14
C ASP A 638 18.57 18.78 43.95
N ALA A 639 18.68 19.10 45.24
CA ALA A 639 19.57 18.40 46.19
C ALA A 639 19.20 16.93 46.43
N TYR A 640 17.98 16.50 46.08
CA TYR A 640 17.52 15.11 46.18
C TYR A 640 17.73 14.33 44.88
N GLY A 641 18.37 14.96 43.89
CA GLY A 641 18.64 14.39 42.57
C GLY A 641 17.41 14.37 41.65
N ARG A 642 16.36 15.12 41.95
CA ARG A 642 15.13 15.18 41.12
C ARG A 642 15.23 16.27 40.06
N PRO A 643 14.68 16.08 38.85
CA PRO A 643 14.72 17.11 37.81
C PRO A 643 13.93 18.36 38.23
N VAL A 644 14.49 19.56 38.05
CA VAL A 644 13.76 20.83 38.28
C VAL A 644 13.54 21.62 36.99
N VAL A 645 14.45 21.45 36.02
CA VAL A 645 14.32 22.00 34.67
C VAL A 645 14.74 20.92 33.67
N ALA A 646 13.94 20.74 32.62
CA ALA A 646 14.24 19.83 31.53
C ALA A 646 13.83 20.43 30.18
N GLU A 647 14.65 20.25 29.16
CA GLU A 647 14.39 20.71 27.80
C GLU A 647 13.52 19.71 27.03
N ILE A 648 12.45 20.19 26.40
CA ILE A 648 11.61 19.39 25.51
C ILE A 648 12.43 19.00 24.27
N MET A 649 12.43 17.71 23.95
CA MET A 649 13.16 17.16 22.82
C MET A 649 12.24 16.88 21.63
N ARG A 650 12.77 17.09 20.43
CA ARG A 650 12.17 16.66 19.16
C ARG A 650 13.05 15.61 18.52
N TYR A 651 12.44 14.67 17.82
CA TYR A 651 13.14 13.66 17.04
C TYR A 651 12.94 13.93 15.55
N ALA A 652 14.02 14.31 14.88
CA ALA A 652 14.02 14.55 13.44
C ALA A 652 14.57 13.33 12.69
N VAL A 653 14.13 13.15 11.45
CA VAL A 653 14.71 12.15 10.55
C VAL A 653 15.72 12.86 9.66
N ALA A 654 16.99 12.52 9.85
CA ALA A 654 18.08 12.88 8.96
C ALA A 654 18.35 11.74 7.97
N LYS A 655 19.30 11.95 7.05
CA LYS A 655 19.86 10.90 6.20
C LYS A 655 21.32 10.72 6.54
N ASP A 656 21.77 9.48 6.64
CA ASP A 656 23.20 9.17 6.74
C ASP A 656 23.91 9.29 5.37
N SER A 657 25.21 8.98 5.34
CA SER A 657 26.04 9.00 4.12
C SER A 657 25.57 8.06 3.02
N GLU A 658 24.78 7.03 3.35
CA GLU A 658 24.19 6.09 2.41
C GLU A 658 22.77 6.52 1.98
N GLY A 659 22.29 7.65 2.49
CA GLY A 659 20.94 8.16 2.23
C GLY A 659 19.85 7.47 3.05
N LEU A 660 20.21 6.65 4.04
CA LEU A 660 19.29 5.92 4.90
C LEU A 660 18.76 6.82 6.01
N PRO A 661 17.46 6.68 6.38
CA PRO A 661 16.88 7.50 7.42
C PRO A 661 17.45 7.13 8.79
N VAL A 662 17.93 8.13 9.51
CA VAL A 662 18.44 8.03 10.89
C VAL A 662 17.70 9.02 11.78
N MET A 663 17.38 8.59 13.00
CA MET A 663 16.77 9.43 14.02
C MET A 663 17.81 10.30 14.70
N GLU A 664 17.54 11.60 14.82
CA GLU A 664 18.38 12.53 15.55
C GLU A 664 17.58 13.27 16.64
N PRO A 665 18.00 13.22 17.91
CA PRO A 665 17.43 14.05 18.97
C PRO A 665 17.86 15.51 18.78
N GLN A 666 16.89 16.43 18.93
CA GLN A 666 17.10 17.87 18.80
C GLN A 666 16.42 18.60 19.96
N GLY A 667 17.18 19.47 20.64
CA GLY A 667 16.63 20.39 21.63
C GLY A 667 15.69 21.41 20.99
N THR A 668 14.58 21.72 21.66
CA THR A 668 13.60 22.69 21.14
C THR A 668 13.77 24.09 21.73
N ASN A 669 14.68 24.28 22.70
CA ASN A 669 14.77 25.47 23.56
C ASN A 669 13.46 25.81 24.32
N GLN A 670 12.53 24.86 24.41
CA GLN A 670 11.37 24.94 25.29
C GLN A 670 11.62 24.05 26.51
N PHE A 671 11.22 24.51 27.69
CA PHE A 671 11.57 23.83 28.93
C PHE A 671 10.32 23.51 29.76
N LEU A 672 10.41 22.42 30.52
CA LEU A 672 9.50 22.07 31.59
C LEU A 672 10.15 22.42 32.93
N GLN A 673 9.38 23.06 33.81
CA GLN A 673 9.72 23.25 35.21
C GLN A 673 8.94 22.24 36.04
N TYR A 674 9.64 21.55 36.94
CA TYR A 674 9.06 20.55 37.84
C TYR A 674 8.96 21.08 39.26
N GLY A 675 7.84 20.79 39.92
CA GLY A 675 7.61 21.05 41.33
C GLY A 675 7.23 19.78 42.06
N TYR A 676 7.61 19.69 43.34
CA TYR A 676 7.42 18.53 44.20
C TYR A 676 6.72 18.93 45.49
N MET A 677 5.85 18.07 46.01
CA MET A 677 5.10 18.35 47.24
C MET A 677 5.99 18.37 48.49
N ASP A 678 6.90 17.39 48.60
CA ASP A 678 7.83 17.22 49.72
C ASP A 678 9.08 16.45 49.27
N ALA A 679 9.95 16.02 50.19
CA ALA A 679 11.18 15.29 49.88
C ALA A 679 10.97 13.82 49.46
N THR A 680 9.78 13.24 49.75
CA THR A 680 9.41 11.87 49.38
C THR A 680 8.78 11.78 48.00
N ASP A 681 8.17 12.86 47.51
CA ASP A 681 7.63 12.96 46.16
C ASP A 681 8.76 12.88 45.10
N ARG A 682 8.86 11.73 44.43
CA ARG A 682 9.82 11.48 43.34
C ARG A 682 9.27 11.81 41.96
N ILE A 683 7.97 12.03 41.86
CA ILE A 683 7.22 12.15 40.61
C ILE A 683 7.02 13.64 40.32
N GLY A 684 6.46 14.40 41.24
CA GLY A 684 6.17 15.82 41.06
C GLY A 684 5.21 16.12 39.92
N SER A 685 5.05 17.40 39.60
CA SER A 685 4.25 17.89 38.48
C SER A 685 5.06 18.82 37.59
N SER A 686 4.88 18.73 36.28
CA SER A 686 5.55 19.58 35.29
C SER A 686 4.63 20.67 34.75
N ARG A 687 5.21 21.83 34.43
CA ARG A 687 4.56 22.92 33.68
C ARG A 687 5.54 23.54 32.69
N PRO A 688 5.07 24.14 31.57
CA PRO A 688 5.94 24.93 30.70
C PRO A 688 6.64 26.04 31.50
N LYS A 689 7.95 26.22 31.26
CA LYS A 689 8.79 27.26 31.86
C LYS A 689 8.78 28.53 31.01
#